data_AF-A0A3M7MKR9-F1
#
_entry.id   AF-A0A3M7MKR9-F1
#
_cell.length_a   1.000
_cell.length_b   1.000
_cell.length_c   1.000
_cell.angle_alpha   90.00
_cell.angle_beta   90.00
_cell.angle_gamma   90.00
#
_symmetry.space_group_name_H-M   'P 1'
#
loop_
_entity.id
_entity.type
_entity.pdbx_description
1 polymer ?
#
loop_
_entity_poly.entity_id
_entity_poly.type
_entity_poly.pdbx_seq_one_letter_code
_entity_poly.pdbx_strand_id
1 'polypeptide(L)'
;MATHGSLVLLTSLVFEVLALRNLSDSRLKVMATSVGFYTLVHFIVSPPSGSFMSIWPLGMNIHGLVQRSFNYLWLRSPTELTRKEDGQDGVKSSGRNLSVLDALGIATTFRGVGWRFQAKHLPVRSSTATFSRVGFALSQVVNAALRFLALDFAITQVNMSMSTMNHVSIPRRLVVGALMMLYVRWTMDIPYRVASSFAVLAGINTPDEWPPLFGEWKDAYTIRRFWSHTWHQGMRIIAEPPVDWFVANVLSLQGGSYFARWSIVFGNFLMAFVNHAYGRIMAGGDPMNDWVMFTAHPLALWVEDSLRHVAVTAGLLDKHHRSNLEKCVGYIWVSIFVCWTFLDFMEGAIRLRGDVPKNGLIEPVMGLSPLSHPDHYGRESQLRDLKALVSEDEVVTPLDQTYEAESQTWSSGKNLSPKLVVRPQTIESLAKVVKFLGESSLEFDVRNSGAGNSSAKDVLVSTRAFRDFDFDRENEVLVIGAGCLWGEYYDQMRVVAPDYSVVAAATPFIGVGGSTIAGGFSVMSREKGCISDPANMLDAEIVKLDGSVVWASTEPDLLWGLRGGYIGLGVVTKLKFRAYKYPQDIWGGHIIVPRSKEKEQEVAGAIAAIDRSGKVERRVFMLLLLMPDVIIINASDALGEKHGRSTFEPILKIQGAIDTTRMMDLGSFASMQAPGEQLKGKKQVWWNPLALGQLSEDFLRETFEWQRRKAAEGIDAAVMYEFWGTRGPSGGPSASVWPRPSHVQHFCMLSVATRPDAPVHEVEKTRSVITRAPRELLGDKYDDSLVATSALDEFHDVRSRAGMVNISKKDVPASETEAWRTRGLVE
;
A
#
# COMPACT_ATOMS: atom_id res chain seq x y z
N MET A 1 -14.30 8.66 -15.07
CA MET A 1 -14.29 10.15 -14.90
C MET A 1 -13.81 10.91 -16.14
N ALA A 2 -12.90 10.39 -16.98
CA ALA A 2 -12.35 11.11 -18.13
C ALA A 2 -13.37 11.50 -19.24
N THR A 3 -14.49 10.78 -19.39
CA THR A 3 -15.48 11.03 -20.46
C THR A 3 -16.52 12.10 -20.15
N HIS A 4 -16.68 12.51 -18.88
CA HIS A 4 -17.63 13.58 -18.50
C HIS A 4 -17.03 14.99 -18.57
N GLY A 5 -15.70 15.14 -18.45
CA GLY A 5 -15.03 16.44 -18.53
C GLY A 5 -15.06 17.06 -19.93
N SER A 6 -14.96 16.26 -20.99
CA SER A 6 -14.88 16.74 -22.37
C SER A 6 -16.17 17.37 -22.89
N LEU A 7 -17.34 16.88 -22.44
CA LEU A 7 -18.64 17.38 -22.87
C LEU A 7 -19.00 18.73 -22.22
N VAL A 8 -18.58 18.93 -20.97
CA VAL A 8 -18.73 20.19 -20.21
C VAL A 8 -17.79 21.28 -20.76
N LEU A 9 -16.57 20.90 -21.16
CA LEU A 9 -15.63 21.77 -21.87
C LEU A 9 -16.23 22.33 -23.17
N LEU A 10 -16.82 21.44 -23.99
CA LEU A 10 -17.38 21.82 -25.28
C LEU A 10 -18.59 22.75 -25.13
N THR A 11 -19.47 22.48 -24.19
CA THR A 11 -20.65 23.34 -23.92
C THR A 11 -20.25 24.69 -23.35
N SER A 12 -19.26 24.74 -22.46
CA SER A 12 -18.81 25.99 -21.84
C SER A 12 -18.05 26.90 -22.79
N LEU A 13 -17.19 26.33 -23.66
CA LEU A 13 -16.50 27.08 -24.72
C LEU A 13 -17.49 27.68 -25.74
N VAL A 14 -18.56 26.94 -26.05
CA VAL A 14 -19.64 27.40 -26.95
C VAL A 14 -20.42 28.56 -26.31
N PHE A 15 -20.72 28.51 -25.00
CA PHE A 15 -21.35 29.62 -24.30
C PHE A 15 -20.46 30.86 -24.21
N GLU A 16 -19.15 30.72 -24.02
CA GLU A 16 -18.19 31.84 -24.03
C GLU A 16 -18.11 32.54 -25.39
N VAL A 17 -18.02 31.76 -26.48
CA VAL A 17 -17.96 32.30 -27.85
C VAL A 17 -19.27 33.02 -28.22
N LEU A 18 -20.41 32.52 -27.76
CA LEU A 18 -21.72 33.15 -27.97
C LEU A 18 -21.93 34.41 -27.11
N ALA A 19 -21.42 34.43 -25.87
CA ALA A 19 -21.57 35.55 -24.95
C ALA A 19 -20.68 36.76 -25.28
N LEU A 20 -19.46 36.53 -25.80
CA LEU A 20 -18.49 37.59 -26.07
C LEU A 20 -18.80 38.42 -27.32
N ARG A 21 -19.70 37.97 -28.22
CA ARG A 21 -19.98 38.67 -29.48
C ARG A 21 -21.26 39.51 -29.53
N ASN A 22 -22.28 39.30 -28.68
CA ASN A 22 -23.61 39.92 -28.93
C ASN A 22 -24.54 40.23 -27.73
N LEU A 23 -24.07 40.17 -26.48
CA LEU A 23 -24.96 40.47 -25.33
C LEU A 23 -25.02 41.98 -25.03
N SER A 24 -26.13 42.63 -25.39
CA SER A 24 -26.47 44.00 -24.98
C SER A 24 -26.94 44.10 -23.53
N ASP A 25 -27.37 43.00 -22.92
CA ASP A 25 -27.77 42.97 -21.52
C ASP A 25 -26.55 42.75 -20.60
N SER A 26 -26.29 43.75 -19.77
CA SER A 26 -25.19 43.74 -18.80
C SER A 26 -25.27 42.59 -17.78
N ARG A 27 -26.47 42.11 -17.44
CA ARG A 27 -26.67 40.98 -16.52
C ARG A 27 -26.32 39.64 -17.18
N LEU A 28 -26.72 39.45 -18.44
CA LEU A 28 -26.36 38.24 -19.21
C LEU A 28 -24.85 38.17 -19.44
N LYS A 29 -24.20 39.33 -19.67
CA LYS A 29 -22.74 39.40 -19.78
C LYS A 29 -22.04 38.97 -18.48
N VAL A 30 -22.50 39.44 -17.32
CA VAL A 30 -21.96 39.02 -16.00
C VAL A 30 -22.13 37.52 -15.78
N MET A 31 -23.30 36.95 -16.12
CA MET A 31 -23.55 35.51 -15.99
C MET A 31 -22.57 34.70 -16.84
N ALA A 32 -22.46 35.02 -18.13
CA ALA A 32 -21.62 34.24 -19.03
C ALA A 32 -20.14 34.31 -18.66
N THR A 33 -19.64 35.49 -18.26
CA THR A 33 -18.27 35.63 -17.75
C THR A 33 -18.06 34.85 -16.45
N SER A 34 -19.06 34.79 -15.58
CA SER A 34 -19.00 33.98 -14.34
C SER A 34 -18.94 32.48 -14.64
N VAL A 35 -19.77 31.98 -15.55
CA VAL A 35 -19.77 30.56 -15.92
C VAL A 35 -18.45 30.15 -16.60
N GLY A 36 -17.95 30.97 -17.53
CA GLY A 36 -16.70 30.72 -18.26
C GLY A 36 -15.47 30.67 -17.34
N PHE A 37 -15.27 31.72 -16.52
CA PHE A 37 -14.12 31.81 -15.62
C PHE A 37 -14.03 30.62 -14.64
N TYR A 38 -15.14 30.24 -14.02
CA TYR A 38 -15.15 29.17 -13.04
C TYR A 38 -15.03 27.78 -13.66
N THR A 39 -15.53 27.59 -14.89
CA THR A 39 -15.26 26.37 -15.66
C THR A 39 -13.77 26.26 -15.96
N LEU A 40 -13.11 27.36 -16.37
CA LEU A 40 -11.67 27.39 -16.60
C LEU A 40 -10.86 27.07 -15.33
N VAL A 41 -11.23 27.67 -14.19
CA VAL A 41 -10.60 27.38 -12.89
C VAL A 41 -10.80 25.91 -12.48
N HIS A 42 -11.97 25.31 -12.75
CA HIS A 42 -12.22 23.89 -12.51
C HIS A 42 -11.24 22.99 -13.26
N PHE A 43 -10.91 23.30 -14.51
CA PHE A 43 -9.94 22.52 -15.28
C PHE A 43 -8.48 22.74 -14.85
N ILE A 44 -8.12 23.96 -14.44
CA ILE A 44 -6.74 24.30 -14.06
C ILE A 44 -6.39 23.80 -12.65
N VAL A 45 -7.35 23.83 -11.72
CA VAL A 45 -7.08 23.65 -10.28
C VAL A 45 -7.50 22.28 -9.75
N SER A 46 -8.21 21.44 -10.53
CA SER A 46 -8.61 20.11 -10.08
C SER A 46 -7.39 19.20 -9.86
N PRO A 47 -7.09 18.78 -8.62
CA PRO A 47 -6.04 17.79 -8.37
C PRO A 47 -6.49 16.41 -8.85
N PRO A 48 -5.56 15.50 -9.19
CA PRO A 48 -5.89 14.10 -9.47
C PRO A 48 -6.44 13.33 -8.25
N SER A 49 -6.30 13.85 -7.02
CA SER A 49 -6.64 13.17 -5.76
C SER A 49 -7.99 13.59 -5.18
N GLY A 50 -8.90 12.62 -5.03
CA GLY A 50 -10.28 12.78 -4.57
C GLY A 50 -10.49 12.74 -3.05
N SER A 51 -9.73 13.52 -2.27
CA SER A 51 -9.92 13.59 -0.81
C SER A 51 -11.12 14.48 -0.41
N PHE A 52 -11.74 14.20 0.75
CA PHE A 52 -12.88 14.98 1.26
C PHE A 52 -12.56 16.48 1.34
N MET A 53 -11.35 16.82 1.79
CA MET A 53 -10.90 18.21 1.99
C MET A 53 -10.60 18.96 0.68
N SER A 54 -10.47 18.27 -0.45
CA SER A 54 -10.38 18.91 -1.78
C SER A 54 -11.75 19.05 -2.44
N ILE A 55 -12.62 18.04 -2.31
CA ILE A 55 -13.94 18.01 -2.94
C ILE A 55 -14.96 18.91 -2.21
N TRP A 56 -14.89 18.98 -0.87
CA TRP A 56 -15.84 19.75 -0.08
C TRP A 56 -15.81 21.27 -0.37
N PRO A 57 -14.64 21.96 -0.32
CA PRO A 57 -14.56 23.37 -0.71
C PRO A 57 -14.92 23.58 -2.18
N LEU A 58 -14.62 22.62 -3.06
CA LEU A 58 -14.97 22.70 -4.48
C LEU A 58 -16.49 22.77 -4.67
N GLY A 59 -17.24 21.87 -4.04
CA GLY A 59 -18.70 21.88 -4.13
C GLY A 59 -19.31 23.16 -3.55
N MET A 60 -18.76 23.68 -2.44
CA MET A 60 -19.16 24.99 -1.90
C MET A 60 -18.94 26.14 -2.89
N ASN A 61 -17.82 26.14 -3.63
CA ASN A 61 -17.55 27.17 -4.63
C ASN A 61 -18.50 27.07 -5.83
N ILE A 62 -18.82 25.86 -6.28
CA ILE A 62 -19.79 25.62 -7.37
C ILE A 62 -21.18 26.14 -6.98
N HIS A 63 -21.68 25.75 -5.80
CA HIS A 63 -22.97 26.23 -5.31
C HIS A 63 -22.97 27.76 -5.12
N GLY A 64 -21.93 28.30 -4.48
CA GLY A 64 -21.79 29.74 -4.28
C GLY A 64 -21.79 30.53 -5.58
N LEU A 65 -21.21 29.98 -6.66
CA LEU A 65 -21.23 30.57 -7.99
C LEU A 65 -22.63 30.59 -8.60
N VAL A 66 -23.32 29.46 -8.57
CA VAL A 66 -24.70 29.34 -9.09
C VAL A 66 -25.58 30.38 -8.39
N GLN A 67 -25.45 30.49 -7.07
CA GLN A 67 -26.21 31.47 -6.29
C GLN A 67 -25.82 32.91 -6.61
N ARG A 68 -24.53 33.24 -6.78
CA ARG A 68 -24.10 34.59 -7.19
C ARG A 68 -24.66 34.96 -8.55
N SER A 69 -24.59 34.04 -9.51
CA SER A 69 -25.12 34.24 -10.85
C SER A 69 -26.62 34.52 -10.80
N PHE A 70 -27.36 33.73 -10.01
CA PHE A 70 -28.78 33.96 -9.77
C PHE A 70 -29.06 35.34 -9.14
N ASN A 71 -28.29 35.71 -8.11
CA ASN A 71 -28.44 36.98 -7.42
C ASN A 71 -28.20 38.17 -8.37
N TYR A 72 -27.19 38.12 -9.24
CA TYR A 72 -26.87 39.20 -10.18
C TYR A 72 -27.87 39.31 -11.33
N LEU A 73 -28.46 38.20 -11.77
CA LEU A 73 -29.44 38.18 -12.86
C LEU A 73 -30.83 38.64 -12.40
N TRP A 74 -31.30 38.13 -11.26
CA TRP A 74 -32.71 38.24 -10.88
C TRP A 74 -32.98 39.07 -9.63
N LEU A 75 -32.07 39.07 -8.65
CA LEU A 75 -32.36 39.69 -7.35
C LEU A 75 -31.77 41.10 -7.19
N ARG A 76 -30.64 41.39 -7.83
CA ARG A 76 -30.01 42.72 -7.77
C ARG A 76 -30.49 43.64 -8.88
N SER A 77 -30.65 44.91 -8.53
CA SER A 77 -30.95 45.96 -9.51
C SER A 77 -29.74 46.23 -10.42
N PRO A 78 -29.93 46.63 -11.69
CA PRO A 78 -28.81 46.97 -12.58
C PRO A 78 -27.95 48.11 -12.03
N THR A 79 -28.56 49.03 -11.28
CA THR A 79 -27.89 50.14 -10.61
C THR A 79 -26.93 49.70 -9.51
N GLU A 80 -27.11 48.54 -8.89
CA GLU A 80 -26.16 48.04 -7.91
C GLU A 80 -24.87 47.50 -8.54
N LEU A 81 -24.91 47.12 -9.82
CA LEU A 81 -23.79 46.53 -10.56
C LEU A 81 -22.81 47.59 -11.11
N THR A 82 -22.83 48.81 -10.60
CA THR A 82 -21.90 49.88 -11.00
C THR A 82 -20.82 50.14 -9.94
N ARG A 83 -19.68 50.72 -10.35
CA ARG A 83 -18.63 51.17 -9.43
C ARG A 83 -19.14 52.33 -8.56
N LYS A 84 -18.50 52.53 -7.40
CA LYS A 84 -18.85 53.60 -6.45
C LYS A 84 -18.43 55.01 -6.87
N GLU A 85 -17.50 55.16 -7.82
CA GLU A 85 -16.89 56.46 -8.20
C GLU A 85 -17.63 57.23 -9.30
N ASP A 86 -18.78 56.75 -9.79
CA ASP A 86 -19.68 57.59 -10.61
C ASP A 86 -20.39 58.59 -9.67
N GLY A 87 -19.75 59.75 -9.47
CA GLY A 87 -20.15 60.78 -8.54
C GLY A 87 -21.60 61.27 -8.71
N GLN A 88 -22.16 61.67 -7.56
CA GLN A 88 -23.50 62.23 -7.31
C GLN A 88 -24.60 61.22 -6.97
N ASP A 89 -25.00 61.27 -5.70
CA ASP A 89 -26.36 61.00 -5.27
C ASP A 89 -27.35 61.71 -6.23
N GLY A 90 -28.00 60.96 -7.12
CA GLY A 90 -29.15 61.45 -7.88
C GLY A 90 -29.11 61.46 -9.42
N VAL A 91 -28.10 60.92 -10.10
CA VAL A 91 -28.13 60.85 -11.58
C VAL A 91 -28.75 59.54 -12.07
N LYS A 92 -29.78 59.63 -12.92
CA LYS A 92 -30.37 58.49 -13.66
C LYS A 92 -29.24 57.72 -14.36
N SER A 93 -29.08 56.43 -14.03
CA SER A 93 -28.14 55.54 -14.69
C SER A 93 -28.42 55.53 -16.19
N SER A 94 -27.60 56.20 -16.99
CA SER A 94 -27.57 55.90 -18.42
C SER A 94 -27.07 54.46 -18.55
N GLY A 95 -27.74 53.66 -19.38
CA GLY A 95 -27.43 52.25 -19.62
C GLY A 95 -26.06 52.06 -20.27
N ARG A 96 -24.98 52.29 -19.52
CA ARG A 96 -23.62 51.96 -19.93
C ARG A 96 -23.51 50.44 -19.96
N ASN A 97 -23.23 49.88 -21.13
CA ASN A 97 -22.92 48.47 -21.27
C ASN A 97 -21.66 48.15 -20.45
N LEU A 98 -21.76 47.22 -19.49
CA LEU A 98 -20.61 46.74 -18.73
C LEU A 98 -19.52 46.23 -19.69
N SER A 99 -18.26 46.62 -19.46
CA SER A 99 -17.13 46.04 -20.17
C SER A 99 -16.95 44.58 -19.76
N VAL A 100 -16.20 43.79 -20.55
CA VAL A 100 -15.87 42.40 -20.17
C VAL A 100 -15.03 42.38 -18.89
N LEU A 101 -14.20 43.40 -18.66
CA LEU A 101 -13.41 43.54 -17.43
C LEU A 101 -14.28 43.87 -16.22
N ASP A 102 -15.32 44.69 -16.37
CA ASP A 102 -16.29 44.96 -15.31
C ASP A 102 -17.10 43.70 -14.98
N ALA A 103 -17.54 42.97 -16.00
CA ALA A 103 -18.23 41.68 -15.83
C ALA A 103 -17.34 40.65 -15.11
N LEU A 104 -16.06 40.58 -15.46
CA LEU A 104 -15.08 39.72 -14.79
C LEU A 104 -14.81 40.17 -13.36
N GLY A 105 -14.73 41.48 -13.10
CA GLY A 105 -14.58 42.05 -11.77
C GLY A 105 -15.78 41.74 -10.85
N ILE A 106 -17.01 41.78 -11.38
CA ILE A 106 -18.21 41.38 -10.66
C ILE A 106 -18.23 39.86 -10.43
N ALA A 107 -17.86 39.06 -11.44
CA ALA A 107 -17.83 37.60 -11.33
C ALA A 107 -16.84 37.10 -10.27
N THR A 108 -15.70 37.78 -10.13
CA THR A 108 -14.60 37.36 -9.25
C THR A 108 -14.60 38.04 -7.88
N THR A 109 -15.47 39.03 -7.64
CA THR A 109 -15.48 39.74 -6.37
C THR A 109 -15.96 38.85 -5.21
N PHE A 110 -15.20 38.84 -4.12
CA PHE A 110 -15.55 38.07 -2.93
C PHE A 110 -16.49 38.82 -1.96
N ARG A 111 -16.40 40.17 -1.94
CA ARG A 111 -17.13 41.06 -1.01
C ARG A 111 -17.70 42.33 -1.67
N GLY A 112 -17.66 42.42 -3.00
CA GLY A 112 -18.19 43.56 -3.73
C GLY A 112 -17.37 44.83 -3.52
N VAL A 113 -16.08 44.69 -3.18
CA VAL A 113 -15.19 45.84 -2.95
C VAL A 113 -15.12 46.68 -4.21
N GLY A 114 -15.38 47.99 -4.09
CA GLY A 114 -15.45 48.92 -5.21
C GLY A 114 -16.81 49.02 -5.91
N TRP A 115 -17.77 48.14 -5.59
CA TRP A 115 -19.11 48.08 -6.18
C TRP A 115 -20.19 48.61 -5.23
N ARG A 116 -21.36 49.04 -5.74
CA ARG A 116 -22.43 49.60 -4.87
C ARG A 116 -23.03 48.58 -3.89
N PHE A 117 -22.94 47.28 -4.19
CA PHE A 117 -23.33 46.19 -3.28
C PHE A 117 -22.22 45.75 -2.30
N GLN A 118 -21.15 46.55 -2.12
CA GLN A 118 -20.06 46.24 -1.21
C GLN A 118 -20.53 45.87 0.20
N ALA A 119 -19.95 44.82 0.77
CA ALA A 119 -20.20 44.43 2.16
C ALA A 119 -19.91 45.57 3.15
N LYS A 120 -20.77 45.71 4.17
CA LYS A 120 -20.61 46.68 5.27
C LYS A 120 -19.51 46.24 6.24
N HIS A 121 -18.80 47.21 6.85
CA HIS A 121 -17.75 46.99 7.86
C HIS A 121 -16.55 46.19 7.35
N LEU A 122 -15.97 46.58 6.22
CA LEU A 122 -14.75 45.95 5.72
C LEU A 122 -13.57 46.20 6.69
N PRO A 123 -12.68 45.20 6.88
CA PRO A 123 -11.45 45.40 7.64
C PRO A 123 -10.61 46.54 7.04
N VAL A 124 -10.25 47.49 7.89
CA VAL A 124 -9.45 48.65 7.51
C VAL A 124 -7.97 48.31 7.70
N ARG A 125 -7.12 48.65 6.72
CA ARG A 125 -5.66 48.58 6.92
C ARG A 125 -5.22 49.73 7.82
N SER A 126 -4.32 49.49 8.77
CA SER A 126 -3.70 50.56 9.56
C SER A 126 -3.18 51.64 8.61
N SER A 127 -3.72 52.86 8.73
CA SER A 127 -3.78 53.88 7.68
C SER A 127 -2.48 54.66 7.43
N THR A 128 -1.30 54.05 7.59
CA THR A 128 -0.02 54.77 7.59
C THR A 128 0.98 54.38 6.50
N ALA A 129 0.69 53.40 5.64
CA ALA A 129 1.58 53.03 4.54
C ALA A 129 0.87 52.95 3.19
N THR A 130 1.06 53.97 2.35
CA THR A 130 0.87 53.88 0.89
C THR A 130 1.96 52.98 0.33
N PHE A 131 1.66 51.68 0.23
CA PHE A 131 2.56 50.72 -0.40
C PHE A 131 2.67 51.01 -1.91
N SER A 132 3.88 50.93 -2.47
CA SER A 132 4.06 50.75 -3.91
C SER A 132 3.43 49.42 -4.34
N ARG A 133 3.07 49.25 -5.62
CA ARG A 133 2.49 47.99 -6.14
C ARG A 133 3.36 46.77 -5.80
N VAL A 134 4.68 46.91 -5.95
CA VAL A 134 5.66 45.88 -5.62
C VAL A 134 5.75 45.64 -4.12
N GLY A 135 5.80 46.70 -3.30
CA GLY A 135 5.83 46.58 -1.84
C GLY A 135 4.59 45.89 -1.28
N PHE A 136 3.42 46.19 -1.87
CA PHE A 136 2.17 45.51 -1.55
C PHE A 136 2.26 44.02 -1.89
N ALA A 137 2.63 43.68 -3.12
CA ALA A 137 2.71 42.30 -3.59
C ALA A 137 3.68 41.45 -2.76
N LEU A 138 4.88 41.97 -2.49
CA LEU A 138 5.87 41.33 -1.62
C LEU A 138 5.30 41.08 -0.21
N SER A 139 4.60 42.08 0.36
CA SER A 139 3.97 41.90 1.66
C SER A 139 2.94 40.76 1.65
N GLN A 140 2.19 40.59 0.57
CA GLN A 140 1.20 39.52 0.45
C GLN A 140 1.87 38.15 0.33
N VAL A 141 2.92 38.02 -0.47
CA VAL A 141 3.67 36.76 -0.64
C VAL A 141 4.33 36.33 0.67
N VAL A 142 5.01 37.25 1.38
CA VAL A 142 5.63 36.94 2.68
C VAL A 142 4.57 36.53 3.70
N ASN A 143 3.45 37.26 3.76
CA ASN A 143 2.35 36.92 4.67
C ASN A 143 1.69 35.57 4.34
N ALA A 144 1.61 35.21 3.06
CA ALA A 144 1.14 33.91 2.61
C ALA A 144 2.09 32.80 3.04
N ALA A 145 3.41 32.97 2.83
CA ALA A 145 4.43 32.00 3.24
C ALA A 145 4.45 31.75 4.76
N LEU A 146 4.38 32.81 5.58
CA LEU A 146 4.33 32.67 7.04
C LEU A 146 3.08 31.91 7.52
N ARG A 147 1.92 32.18 6.90
CA ARG A 147 0.67 31.48 7.23
C ARG A 147 0.66 30.06 6.72
N PHE A 148 1.34 29.79 5.61
CA PHE A 148 1.53 28.44 5.11
C PHE A 148 2.29 27.57 6.11
N LEU A 149 3.39 28.08 6.69
CA LEU A 149 4.12 27.37 7.74
C LEU A 149 3.27 27.17 9.01
N ALA A 150 2.50 28.18 9.40
CA ALA A 150 1.60 28.06 10.55
C ALA A 150 0.46 27.06 10.31
N LEU A 151 -0.04 26.99 9.07
CA LEU A 151 -1.05 26.02 8.63
C LEU A 151 -0.52 24.59 8.73
N ASP A 152 0.70 24.33 8.27
CA ASP A 152 1.34 23.01 8.35
C ASP A 152 1.50 22.53 9.80
N PHE A 153 1.92 23.44 10.69
CA PHE A 153 1.95 23.17 12.13
C PHE A 153 0.56 22.84 12.69
N ALA A 154 -0.46 23.63 12.37
CA ALA A 154 -1.82 23.41 12.85
C ALA A 154 -2.38 22.06 12.38
N ILE A 155 -2.17 21.70 11.11
CA ILE A 155 -2.57 20.41 10.53
C ILE A 155 -1.91 19.26 11.29
N THR A 156 -0.60 19.37 11.53
CA THR A 156 0.16 18.34 12.26
C THR A 156 -0.40 18.12 13.66
N GLN A 157 -0.65 19.20 14.42
CA GLN A 157 -1.19 19.11 15.79
C GLN A 157 -2.59 18.52 15.85
N VAL A 158 -3.43 18.83 14.86
CA VAL A 158 -4.78 18.26 14.75
C VAL A 158 -4.68 16.77 14.44
N ASN A 159 -3.89 16.39 13.43
CA ASN A 159 -3.73 14.99 13.02
C ASN A 159 -3.21 14.13 14.18
N MET A 160 -2.25 14.62 14.97
CA MET A 160 -1.77 13.96 16.19
C MET A 160 -2.84 13.75 17.26
N SER A 161 -3.88 14.59 17.28
CA SER A 161 -4.96 14.51 18.27
C SER A 161 -6.17 13.72 17.77
N MET A 162 -6.24 13.36 16.48
CA MET A 162 -7.42 12.72 15.89
C MET A 162 -7.74 11.36 16.54
N SER A 163 -6.77 10.46 16.65
CA SER A 163 -6.97 9.10 17.19
C SER A 163 -7.49 9.04 18.63
N THR A 164 -7.34 10.12 19.40
CA THR A 164 -7.72 10.19 20.81
C THR A 164 -8.88 11.15 21.09
N MET A 165 -9.50 11.73 20.05
CA MET A 165 -10.54 12.77 20.23
C MET A 165 -11.71 12.35 21.12
N ASN A 166 -12.07 11.06 21.14
CA ASN A 166 -13.15 10.53 21.98
C ASN A 166 -12.83 10.57 23.49
N HIS A 167 -11.56 10.70 23.88
CA HIS A 167 -11.10 10.50 25.25
C HIS A 167 -10.27 11.68 25.81
N VAL A 168 -10.14 12.77 25.05
CA VAL A 168 -9.40 13.96 25.49
C VAL A 168 -10.26 14.92 26.31
N SER A 169 -9.61 15.64 27.23
CA SER A 169 -10.26 16.64 28.09
C SER A 169 -10.89 17.78 27.30
N ILE A 170 -11.93 18.42 27.86
CA ILE A 170 -12.61 19.57 27.26
C ILE A 170 -11.63 20.69 26.84
N PRO A 171 -10.65 21.11 27.68
CA PRO A 171 -9.67 22.12 27.27
C PRO A 171 -8.89 21.73 26.00
N ARG A 172 -8.49 20.45 25.88
CA ARG A 172 -7.77 19.96 24.70
C ARG A 172 -8.66 19.96 23.46
N ARG A 173 -9.94 19.61 23.59
CA ARG A 173 -10.93 19.73 22.50
C ARG A 173 -11.09 21.17 22.03
N LEU A 174 -11.14 22.14 22.95
CA LEU A 174 -11.20 23.57 22.60
C LEU A 174 -9.94 24.04 21.87
N VAL A 175 -8.75 23.54 22.23
CA VAL A 175 -7.50 23.83 21.49
C VAL A 175 -7.56 23.27 20.07
N VAL A 176 -8.03 22.03 19.88
CA VAL A 176 -8.20 21.45 18.54
C VAL A 176 -9.22 22.25 17.72
N GLY A 177 -10.33 22.66 18.34
CA GLY A 177 -11.32 23.55 17.71
C GLY A 177 -10.73 24.91 17.28
N ALA A 178 -9.85 25.50 18.10
CA ALA A 178 -9.13 26.72 17.75
C ALA A 178 -8.18 26.50 16.55
N LEU A 179 -7.46 25.39 16.52
CA LEU A 179 -6.58 25.02 15.40
C LEU A 179 -7.37 24.78 14.11
N MET A 180 -8.55 24.15 14.20
CA MET A 180 -9.49 24.00 13.08
C MET A 180 -9.96 25.34 12.52
N MET A 181 -10.33 26.27 13.40
CA MET A 181 -10.72 27.62 12.98
C MET A 181 -9.57 28.34 12.27
N LEU A 182 -8.33 28.21 12.77
CA LEU A 182 -7.14 28.78 12.13
C LEU A 182 -6.83 28.12 10.78
N TYR A 183 -7.02 26.80 10.69
CA TYR A 183 -6.91 26.04 9.44
C TYR A 183 -7.85 26.60 8.36
N VAL A 184 -9.15 26.74 8.67
CA VAL A 184 -10.14 27.31 7.73
C VAL A 184 -9.78 28.75 7.36
N ARG A 185 -9.34 29.54 8.34
CA ARG A 185 -8.91 30.92 8.10
C ARG A 185 -7.74 31.00 7.11
N TRP A 186 -6.68 30.22 7.32
CA TRP A 186 -5.47 30.31 6.49
C TRP A 186 -5.61 29.67 5.12
N THR A 187 -6.39 28.60 4.98
CA THR A 187 -6.73 28.02 3.66
C THR A 187 -7.49 29.00 2.76
N MET A 188 -8.24 29.95 3.33
CA MET A 188 -8.86 31.05 2.58
C MET A 188 -7.92 32.26 2.40
N ASP A 189 -7.16 32.62 3.44
CA ASP A 189 -6.30 33.81 3.42
C ASP A 189 -5.11 33.65 2.46
N ILE A 190 -4.49 32.46 2.38
CA ILE A 190 -3.32 32.22 1.51
C ILE A 190 -3.66 32.45 0.03
N PRO A 191 -4.67 31.79 -0.58
CA PRO A 191 -5.05 32.05 -1.97
C PRO A 191 -5.47 33.50 -2.21
N TYR A 192 -6.19 34.12 -1.26
CA TYR A 192 -6.60 35.52 -1.37
C TYR A 192 -5.39 36.46 -1.48
N ARG A 193 -4.34 36.21 -0.69
CA ARG A 193 -3.10 36.99 -0.73
C ARG A 193 -2.33 36.79 -2.03
N VAL A 194 -2.20 35.54 -2.48
CA VAL A 194 -1.54 35.21 -3.75
C VAL A 194 -2.27 35.88 -4.93
N ALA A 195 -3.60 35.77 -4.97
CA ALA A 195 -4.43 36.42 -5.99
C ALA A 195 -4.29 37.95 -5.94
N SER A 196 -4.33 38.56 -4.76
CA SER A 196 -4.16 40.01 -4.61
C SER A 196 -2.78 40.51 -5.05
N SER A 197 -1.72 39.71 -4.81
CA SER A 197 -0.36 40.00 -5.25
C SER A 197 -0.30 40.05 -6.77
N PHE A 198 -0.83 39.02 -7.44
CA PHE A 198 -0.88 38.95 -8.88
C PHE A 198 -1.72 40.09 -9.49
N ALA A 199 -2.93 40.31 -8.98
CA ALA A 199 -3.84 41.34 -9.51
C ALA A 199 -3.26 42.76 -9.42
N VAL A 200 -2.57 43.08 -8.32
CA VAL A 200 -1.94 44.40 -8.15
C VAL A 200 -0.66 44.55 -8.98
N LEU A 201 0.16 43.50 -9.11
CA LEU A 201 1.34 43.52 -9.99
C LEU A 201 0.96 43.64 -11.46
N ALA A 202 -0.08 42.94 -11.89
CA ALA A 202 -0.61 43.01 -13.25
C ALA A 202 -1.33 44.34 -13.55
N GLY A 203 -1.50 45.22 -12.55
CA GLY A 203 -2.18 46.50 -12.71
C GLY A 203 -3.69 46.39 -12.91
N ILE A 204 -4.28 45.23 -12.61
CA ILE A 204 -5.73 44.97 -12.73
C ILE A 204 -6.49 45.71 -11.62
N ASN A 205 -5.92 45.72 -10.41
CA ASN A 205 -6.51 46.37 -9.24
C ASN A 205 -5.50 47.25 -8.50
N THR A 206 -6.01 48.16 -7.69
CA THR A 206 -5.21 48.92 -6.73
C THR A 206 -5.14 48.20 -5.37
N PRO A 207 -4.12 48.46 -4.54
CA PRO A 207 -4.00 47.82 -3.23
C PRO A 207 -5.21 47.98 -2.31
N ASP A 208 -5.94 49.10 -2.40
CA ASP A 208 -7.14 49.43 -1.61
C ASP A 208 -8.37 48.61 -2.00
N GLU A 209 -8.43 48.09 -3.23
CA GLU A 209 -9.48 47.17 -3.69
C GLU A 209 -9.34 45.75 -3.06
N TRP A 210 -8.25 45.47 -2.35
CA TRP A 210 -7.96 44.18 -1.70
C TRP A 210 -7.84 44.28 -0.16
N PRO A 211 -8.84 44.79 0.60
CA PRO A 211 -8.76 44.90 2.06
C PRO A 211 -8.51 43.53 2.70
N PRO A 212 -7.96 43.44 3.93
CA PRO A 212 -7.73 42.17 4.60
C PRO A 212 -8.98 41.28 4.58
N LEU A 213 -8.80 39.98 4.32
CA LEU A 213 -9.92 39.05 4.22
C LEU A 213 -10.62 38.89 5.57
N PHE A 214 -9.85 38.78 6.63
CA PHE A 214 -10.30 38.68 8.01
C PHE A 214 -9.97 39.95 8.80
N GLY A 215 -10.80 40.29 9.77
CA GLY A 215 -10.57 41.40 10.70
C GLY A 215 -9.69 41.02 11.90
N GLU A 216 -9.62 41.94 12.85
CA GLU A 216 -8.81 41.80 14.06
C GLU A 216 -9.51 40.97 15.14
N TRP A 217 -8.73 40.18 15.88
CA TRP A 217 -9.24 39.37 16.99
C TRP A 217 -9.74 40.21 18.17
N LYS A 218 -9.23 41.44 18.34
CA LYS A 218 -9.66 42.39 19.39
C LYS A 218 -11.13 42.82 19.25
N ASP A 219 -11.77 42.53 18.13
CA ASP A 219 -13.18 42.83 17.89
C ASP A 219 -14.10 41.65 18.26
N ALA A 220 -13.56 40.46 18.51
CA ALA A 220 -14.30 39.21 18.63
C ALA A 220 -14.87 38.93 20.04
N TYR A 221 -15.17 39.95 20.85
CA TYR A 221 -15.72 39.76 22.22
C TYR A 221 -17.25 39.53 22.27
N THR A 222 -17.91 39.36 21.11
CA THR A 222 -19.33 38.95 20.99
C THR A 222 -19.51 38.10 19.74
N ILE A 223 -20.47 37.17 19.74
CA ILE A 223 -20.78 36.34 18.55
C ILE A 223 -21.18 37.23 17.37
N ARG A 224 -21.93 38.30 17.63
CA ARG A 224 -22.27 39.30 16.60
C ARG A 224 -21.03 39.91 15.96
N ARG A 225 -20.06 40.40 16.75
CA ARG A 225 -18.86 41.04 16.20
C ARG A 225 -17.91 40.04 15.55
N PHE A 226 -17.83 38.82 16.05
CA PHE A 226 -17.07 37.75 15.40
C PHE A 226 -17.48 37.58 13.93
N TRP A 227 -18.76 37.38 13.63
CA TRP A 227 -19.24 37.21 12.26
C TRP A 227 -19.27 38.50 11.42
N SER A 228 -19.48 39.65 12.07
CA SER A 228 -19.64 40.93 11.36
C SER A 228 -18.38 41.76 11.21
N HIS A 229 -17.32 41.53 11.99
CA HIS A 229 -16.09 42.33 11.97
C HIS A 229 -14.83 41.47 11.87
N THR A 230 -14.81 40.26 12.41
CA THR A 230 -13.60 39.43 12.46
C THR A 230 -13.55 38.37 11.35
N TRP A 231 -14.66 37.71 11.03
CA TRP A 231 -14.74 36.67 10.01
C TRP A 231 -14.93 37.24 8.58
N HIS A 232 -14.71 36.43 7.54
CA HIS A 232 -14.48 36.91 6.15
C HIS A 232 -15.66 37.57 5.41
N GLN A 233 -16.88 37.59 5.96
CA GLN A 233 -18.11 38.20 5.38
C GLN A 233 -18.52 37.77 3.95
N GLY A 234 -17.75 36.95 3.24
CA GLY A 234 -17.99 36.60 1.83
C GLY A 234 -19.33 35.92 1.53
N MET A 235 -19.94 35.30 2.54
CA MET A 235 -21.28 34.70 2.40
C MET A 235 -22.39 35.73 2.21
N ARG A 236 -22.18 37.00 2.56
CA ARG A 236 -23.21 38.04 2.42
C ARG A 236 -23.70 38.23 0.99
N ILE A 237 -22.79 38.19 0.02
CA ILE A 237 -23.16 38.32 -1.40
C ILE A 237 -24.02 37.15 -1.88
N ILE A 238 -23.80 35.97 -1.31
CA ILE A 238 -24.49 34.72 -1.64
C ILE A 238 -25.86 34.69 -0.94
N ALA A 239 -25.89 35.00 0.35
CA ALA A 239 -27.03 34.77 1.23
C ALA A 239 -27.99 35.96 1.37
N GLU A 240 -27.49 37.20 1.45
CA GLU A 240 -28.35 38.36 1.77
C GLU A 240 -29.44 38.61 0.70
N PRO A 241 -29.14 38.66 -0.62
CA PRO A 241 -30.17 38.95 -1.63
C PRO A 241 -31.38 37.99 -1.63
N PRO A 242 -31.22 36.65 -1.62
CA PRO A 242 -32.37 35.75 -1.60
C PRO A 242 -33.14 35.83 -0.28
N VAL A 243 -32.46 36.05 0.83
CA VAL A 243 -33.09 36.18 2.16
C VAL A 243 -33.88 37.48 2.27
N ASP A 244 -33.29 38.61 1.88
CA ASP A 244 -33.96 39.91 1.89
C ASP A 244 -35.18 39.89 0.96
N TRP A 245 -35.04 39.29 -0.22
CA TRP A 245 -36.16 39.11 -1.14
C TRP A 245 -37.27 38.25 -0.52
N PHE A 246 -36.93 37.13 0.12
CA PHE A 246 -37.91 36.25 0.76
C PHE A 246 -38.63 36.94 1.91
N VAL A 247 -37.90 37.64 2.78
CA VAL A 247 -38.48 38.36 3.93
C VAL A 247 -39.40 39.49 3.47
N ALA A 248 -39.02 40.23 2.42
CA ALA A 248 -39.82 41.34 1.90
C ALA A 248 -41.03 40.89 1.07
N ASN A 249 -40.87 39.86 0.22
CA ASN A 249 -41.87 39.51 -0.79
C ASN A 249 -42.71 38.28 -0.41
N VAL A 250 -42.17 37.36 0.39
CA VAL A 250 -42.90 36.14 0.80
C VAL A 250 -43.45 36.29 2.22
N LEU A 251 -42.65 36.78 3.17
CA LEU A 251 -43.12 37.01 4.54
C LEU A 251 -43.78 38.39 4.73
N SER A 252 -43.63 39.30 3.77
CA SER A 252 -44.17 40.67 3.80
C SER A 252 -43.86 41.42 5.10
N LEU A 253 -42.70 41.16 5.72
CA LEU A 253 -42.31 41.81 6.97
C LEU A 253 -41.74 43.21 6.70
N GLN A 254 -42.15 44.18 7.52
CA GLN A 254 -41.64 45.55 7.41
C GLN A 254 -40.15 45.62 7.76
N GLY A 255 -39.39 46.27 6.88
CA GLY A 255 -37.95 46.51 7.06
C GLY A 255 -37.66 47.23 8.38
N GLY A 256 -36.68 46.70 9.13
CA GLY A 256 -36.28 47.26 10.42
C GLY A 256 -37.12 46.82 11.63
N SER A 257 -38.22 46.10 11.43
CA SER A 257 -38.94 45.45 12.54
C SER A 257 -38.09 44.38 13.23
N TYR A 258 -38.38 44.09 14.49
CA TYR A 258 -37.67 43.05 15.25
C TYR A 258 -37.70 41.69 14.54
N PHE A 259 -38.89 41.29 14.07
CA PHE A 259 -39.08 40.03 13.35
C PHE A 259 -38.35 40.03 12.01
N ALA A 260 -38.44 41.10 11.21
CA ALA A 260 -37.69 41.17 9.95
C ALA A 260 -36.18 41.06 10.17
N ARG A 261 -35.64 41.77 11.18
CA ARG A 261 -34.21 41.72 11.53
C ARG A 261 -33.75 40.31 11.84
N TRP A 262 -34.50 39.56 12.64
CA TRP A 262 -34.11 38.21 13.04
C TRP A 262 -34.39 37.17 11.94
N SER A 263 -35.47 37.30 11.16
CA SER A 263 -35.68 36.47 9.97
C SER A 263 -34.53 36.59 8.98
N ILE A 264 -33.98 37.79 8.78
CA ILE A 264 -32.80 37.99 7.93
C ILE A 264 -31.56 37.31 8.52
N VAL A 265 -31.32 37.44 9.84
CA VAL A 265 -30.17 36.80 10.49
C VAL A 265 -30.24 35.28 10.37
N PHE A 266 -31.36 34.67 10.76
CA PHE A 266 -31.55 33.21 10.68
C PHE A 266 -31.53 32.72 9.22
N GLY A 267 -32.19 33.44 8.31
CA GLY A 267 -32.17 33.11 6.88
C GLY A 267 -30.76 33.12 6.27
N ASN A 268 -29.92 34.09 6.66
CA ASN A 268 -28.55 34.16 6.19
C ASN A 268 -27.69 32.98 6.66
N PHE A 269 -27.86 32.54 7.90
CA PHE A 269 -27.18 31.34 8.41
C PHE A 269 -27.73 30.06 7.77
N LEU A 270 -29.03 29.97 7.48
CA LEU A 270 -29.62 28.85 6.75
C LEU A 270 -29.09 28.75 5.31
N MET A 271 -28.96 29.88 4.59
CA MET A 271 -28.33 29.90 3.27
C MET A 271 -26.86 29.49 3.33
N ALA A 272 -26.16 29.85 4.41
CA ALA A 272 -24.81 29.37 4.62
C ALA A 272 -24.76 27.85 4.86
N PHE A 273 -25.70 27.29 5.62
CA PHE A 273 -25.86 25.85 5.78
C PHE A 273 -26.05 25.14 4.44
N VAL A 274 -27.01 25.58 3.61
CA VAL A 274 -27.28 24.98 2.30
C VAL A 274 -26.01 24.92 1.43
N ASN A 275 -25.22 26.00 1.44
CA ASN A 275 -23.96 26.05 0.70
C ASN A 275 -22.93 25.02 1.18
N HIS A 276 -22.77 24.85 2.48
CA HIS A 276 -21.82 23.88 3.06
C HIS A 276 -22.31 22.44 2.91
N ALA A 277 -23.61 22.21 3.12
CA ALA A 277 -24.28 20.94 2.91
C ALA A 277 -24.14 20.45 1.46
N TYR A 278 -24.27 21.34 0.46
CA TYR A 278 -24.04 21.00 -0.93
C TYR A 278 -22.61 20.50 -1.18
N GLY A 279 -21.62 21.23 -0.66
CA GLY A 279 -20.23 20.78 -0.75
C GLY A 279 -20.02 19.42 -0.10
N ARG A 280 -20.68 19.19 1.04
CA ARG A 280 -20.53 17.97 1.83
C ARG A 280 -21.15 16.77 1.11
N ILE A 281 -22.32 16.95 0.51
CA ILE A 281 -22.95 15.94 -0.36
C ILE A 281 -22.03 15.61 -1.53
N MET A 282 -21.44 16.61 -2.19
CA MET A 282 -20.50 16.40 -3.29
C MET A 282 -19.25 15.62 -2.85
N ALA A 283 -18.81 15.80 -1.61
CA ALA A 283 -17.70 15.06 -1.01
C ALA A 283 -18.13 13.70 -0.40
N GLY A 284 -19.39 13.27 -0.55
CA GLY A 284 -19.90 11.99 -0.06
C GLY A 284 -20.19 11.93 1.45
N GLY A 285 -20.31 13.08 2.12
CA GLY A 285 -20.60 13.19 3.55
C GLY A 285 -22.06 13.50 3.88
N ASP A 286 -22.46 13.31 5.14
CA ASP A 286 -23.81 13.63 5.62
C ASP A 286 -24.00 15.15 5.79
N PRO A 287 -24.90 15.81 5.03
CA PRO A 287 -25.15 17.24 5.13
C PRO A 287 -25.60 17.70 6.52
N MET A 288 -26.16 16.83 7.36
CA MET A 288 -26.64 17.21 8.70
C MET A 288 -25.52 17.51 9.70
N ASN A 289 -24.28 17.07 9.43
CA ASN A 289 -23.14 17.39 10.29
C ASN A 289 -22.84 18.89 10.39
N ASP A 290 -23.31 19.69 9.44
CA ASP A 290 -23.14 21.15 9.47
C ASP A 290 -24.25 21.85 10.26
N TRP A 291 -25.31 21.15 10.63
CA TRP A 291 -26.54 21.74 11.14
C TRP A 291 -26.34 22.56 12.42
N VAL A 292 -25.59 22.03 13.39
CA VAL A 292 -25.35 22.68 14.69
C VAL A 292 -24.62 24.01 14.51
N MET A 293 -23.59 24.05 13.66
CA MET A 293 -22.86 25.28 13.33
C MET A 293 -23.80 26.39 12.86
N PHE A 294 -24.72 26.09 11.94
CA PHE A 294 -25.54 27.14 11.33
C PHE A 294 -26.83 27.44 12.08
N THR A 295 -27.27 26.60 13.01
CA THR A 295 -28.46 26.85 13.85
C THR A 295 -28.14 27.41 15.22
N ALA A 296 -27.05 26.94 15.85
CA ALA A 296 -26.66 27.41 17.18
C ALA A 296 -26.13 28.84 17.17
N HIS A 297 -25.42 29.26 16.13
CA HIS A 297 -24.86 30.62 16.05
C HIS A 297 -25.90 31.75 15.97
N PRO A 298 -26.92 31.72 15.10
CA PRO A 298 -27.94 32.77 15.08
C PRO A 298 -28.76 32.78 16.39
N LEU A 299 -28.96 31.62 17.03
CA LEU A 299 -29.60 31.53 18.34
C LEU A 299 -28.72 32.15 19.44
N ALA A 300 -27.44 31.82 19.50
CA ALA A 300 -26.50 32.39 20.46
C ALA A 300 -26.38 33.92 20.31
N LEU A 301 -26.39 34.40 19.06
CA LEU A 301 -26.40 35.82 18.73
C LEU A 301 -27.71 36.49 19.23
N TRP A 302 -28.85 35.83 19.06
CA TRP A 302 -30.15 36.28 19.58
C TRP A 302 -30.20 36.34 21.10
N VAL A 303 -29.73 35.30 21.78
CA VAL A 303 -29.64 35.24 23.24
C VAL A 303 -28.70 36.32 23.75
N GLU A 304 -27.51 36.47 23.18
CA GLU A 304 -26.52 37.48 23.57
C GLU A 304 -27.07 38.92 23.45
N ASP A 305 -27.73 39.24 22.33
CA ASP A 305 -28.30 40.58 22.09
C ASP A 305 -29.50 40.85 23.02
N SER A 306 -30.33 39.83 23.26
CA SER A 306 -31.52 39.93 24.13
C SER A 306 -31.12 40.07 25.61
N LEU A 307 -30.18 39.25 26.09
CA LEU A 307 -29.67 39.34 27.46
C LEU A 307 -29.01 40.70 27.72
N ARG A 308 -28.22 41.20 26.77
CA ARG A 308 -27.65 42.54 26.91
C ARG A 308 -28.73 43.61 26.90
N HIS A 309 -29.73 43.50 26.04
CA HIS A 309 -30.84 44.44 26.02
C HIS A 309 -31.57 44.49 27.37
N VAL A 310 -31.88 43.32 27.96
CA VAL A 310 -32.49 43.23 29.29
C VAL A 310 -31.57 43.83 30.36
N ALA A 311 -30.28 43.51 30.36
CA ALA A 311 -29.33 44.03 31.34
C ALA A 311 -29.14 45.56 31.25
N VAL A 312 -29.15 46.13 30.04
CA VAL A 312 -29.12 47.58 29.82
C VAL A 312 -30.42 48.22 30.31
N THR A 313 -31.57 47.63 29.98
CA THR A 313 -32.89 48.14 30.41
C THR A 313 -33.07 48.03 31.93
N ALA A 314 -32.48 47.03 32.56
CA ALA A 314 -32.45 46.86 34.01
C ALA A 314 -31.40 47.75 34.71
N GLY A 315 -30.65 48.57 33.98
CA GLY A 315 -29.62 49.47 34.52
C GLY A 315 -28.34 48.78 35.01
N LEU A 316 -28.15 47.49 34.68
CA LEU A 316 -26.97 46.70 35.09
C LEU A 316 -25.76 46.95 34.18
N LEU A 317 -25.97 47.38 32.94
CA LEU A 317 -24.92 47.64 31.95
C LEU A 317 -25.12 48.98 31.25
N ASP A 318 -24.03 49.61 30.82
CA ASP A 318 -24.08 50.85 30.05
C ASP A 318 -24.57 50.61 28.60
N LYS A 319 -25.48 51.45 28.13
CA LYS A 319 -26.06 51.33 26.79
C LYS A 319 -25.04 51.55 25.68
N HIS A 320 -24.13 52.51 25.85
CA HIS A 320 -23.25 53.06 24.84
C HIS A 320 -21.81 52.55 24.94
N HIS A 321 -21.38 52.16 26.13
CA HIS A 321 -20.04 51.67 26.41
C HIS A 321 -20.07 50.22 26.91
N ARG A 322 -19.02 49.45 26.59
CA ARG A 322 -18.79 48.13 27.17
C ARG A 322 -17.53 48.17 27.99
N SER A 323 -17.65 47.84 29.28
CA SER A 323 -16.54 47.77 30.22
C SER A 323 -15.50 46.72 29.81
N ASN A 324 -14.29 46.80 30.39
CA ASN A 324 -13.26 45.79 30.17
C ASN A 324 -13.66 44.42 30.71
N LEU A 325 -14.45 44.38 31.80
CA LEU A 325 -14.99 43.14 32.35
C LEU A 325 -15.99 42.49 31.39
N GLU A 326 -16.93 43.26 30.83
CA GLU A 326 -17.85 42.76 29.79
C GLU A 326 -17.11 42.18 28.59
N LYS A 327 -16.03 42.85 28.15
CA LYS A 327 -15.20 42.35 27.04
C LYS A 327 -14.46 41.07 27.42
N CYS A 328 -13.91 40.99 28.63
CA CYS A 328 -13.21 39.80 29.13
C CYS A 328 -14.14 38.58 29.18
N VAL A 329 -15.33 38.74 29.77
CA VAL A 329 -16.37 37.70 29.79
C VAL A 329 -16.79 37.34 28.36
N GLY A 330 -16.96 38.34 27.50
CA GLY A 330 -17.26 38.16 26.08
C GLY A 330 -16.21 37.34 25.34
N TYR A 331 -14.91 37.58 25.56
CA TYR A 331 -13.85 36.77 24.95
C TYR A 331 -13.88 35.31 25.40
N ILE A 332 -14.11 35.05 26.69
CA ILE A 332 -14.21 33.68 27.22
C ILE A 332 -15.41 32.98 26.56
N TRP A 333 -16.58 33.64 26.57
CA TRP A 333 -17.80 33.14 25.95
C TRP A 333 -17.61 32.80 24.46
N VAL A 334 -17.13 33.77 23.67
CA VAL A 334 -16.94 33.58 22.22
C VAL A 334 -15.91 32.50 21.94
N SER A 335 -14.78 32.49 22.68
CA SER A 335 -13.73 31.50 22.45
C SER A 335 -14.23 30.08 22.69
N ILE A 336 -14.92 29.84 23.81
CA ILE A 336 -15.47 28.51 24.13
C ILE A 336 -16.52 28.11 23.10
N PHE A 337 -17.51 28.99 22.84
CA PHE A 337 -18.62 28.68 21.96
C PHE A 337 -18.18 28.42 20.51
N VAL A 338 -17.32 29.29 19.97
CA VAL A 338 -16.82 29.18 18.59
C VAL A 338 -15.89 27.98 18.45
N CYS A 339 -14.95 27.75 19.37
CA CYS A 339 -14.05 26.59 19.24
C CYS A 339 -14.80 25.26 19.35
N TRP A 340 -15.82 25.18 20.22
CA TRP A 340 -16.65 23.99 20.34
C TRP A 340 -17.47 23.72 19.08
N THR A 341 -18.17 24.73 18.56
CA THR A 341 -18.98 24.59 17.33
C THR A 341 -18.14 24.37 16.08
N PHE A 342 -16.95 24.96 15.97
CA PHE A 342 -16.01 24.69 14.86
C PHE A 342 -15.46 23.27 14.92
N LEU A 343 -15.22 22.72 16.11
CA LEU A 343 -14.82 21.33 16.24
C LEU A 343 -15.93 20.40 15.74
N ASP A 344 -17.17 20.64 16.16
CA ASP A 344 -18.35 19.87 15.74
C ASP A 344 -18.58 19.94 14.22
N PHE A 345 -18.52 21.15 13.65
CA PHE A 345 -18.58 21.38 12.20
C PHE A 345 -17.51 20.60 11.42
N MET A 346 -16.29 20.58 11.94
CA MET A 346 -15.18 19.85 11.35
C MET A 346 -15.20 18.36 11.72
N GLU A 347 -16.01 17.92 12.68
CA GLU A 347 -16.08 16.53 13.12
C GLU A 347 -16.57 15.61 12.00
N GLY A 348 -17.51 16.06 11.16
CA GLY A 348 -17.90 15.33 9.95
C GLY A 348 -16.80 15.26 8.88
N ALA A 349 -15.82 16.18 8.90
CA ALA A 349 -14.60 16.11 8.10
C ALA A 349 -13.49 15.27 8.76
N ILE A 350 -13.67 14.92 10.05
CA ILE A 350 -12.80 14.07 10.88
C ILE A 350 -13.39 12.66 11.05
N ARG A 351 -14.67 12.44 10.75
CA ARG A 351 -15.37 11.16 10.89
C ARG A 351 -16.00 10.74 9.58
N LEU A 352 -15.33 9.84 8.87
CA LEU A 352 -15.91 9.18 7.71
C LEU A 352 -16.75 7.99 8.19
N ARG A 353 -18.06 8.00 7.92
CA ARG A 353 -19.01 6.92 8.28
C ARG A 353 -19.14 6.63 9.79
N GLY A 354 -18.88 7.63 10.65
CA GLY A 354 -19.08 7.54 12.11
C GLY A 354 -17.80 7.34 12.94
N ASP A 355 -16.71 6.88 12.33
CA ASP A 355 -15.44 6.62 13.02
C ASP A 355 -14.39 7.71 12.77
N VAL A 356 -13.59 8.03 13.79
CA VAL A 356 -12.41 8.91 13.64
C VAL A 356 -11.25 8.09 13.06
N PRO A 357 -10.75 8.38 11.85
CA PRO A 357 -9.60 7.67 11.31
C PRO A 357 -8.39 7.87 12.19
N LYS A 358 -7.64 6.78 12.41
CA LYS A 358 -6.53 6.76 13.36
C LYS A 358 -5.38 7.71 13.01
N ASN A 359 -5.28 8.22 11.78
CA ASN A 359 -4.04 8.83 11.29
C ASN A 359 -4.17 10.25 10.65
N GLY A 360 -5.30 10.96 10.80
CA GLY A 360 -5.42 12.33 10.28
C GLY A 360 -6.11 12.45 8.92
N LEU A 361 -7.13 13.31 8.82
CA LEU A 361 -7.94 13.53 7.61
C LEU A 361 -7.47 14.70 6.73
N ILE A 362 -6.46 15.46 7.18
CA ILE A 362 -5.97 16.64 6.48
C ILE A 362 -4.56 16.34 5.97
N GLU A 363 -4.42 16.18 4.66
CA GLU A 363 -3.14 16.00 3.98
C GLU A 363 -2.20 17.19 4.29
N PRO A 364 -0.94 16.94 4.70
CA PRO A 364 0.04 18.02 4.85
C PRO A 364 0.36 18.60 3.47
N VAL A 365 0.48 19.92 3.38
CA VAL A 365 0.53 20.65 2.10
C VAL A 365 1.82 20.38 1.29
N MET A 366 2.81 19.68 1.87
CA MET A 366 4.06 19.32 1.18
C MET A 366 4.58 17.89 1.41
N GLY A 367 3.86 16.97 2.07
CA GLY A 367 4.37 15.61 2.29
C GLY A 367 5.72 15.54 3.05
N LEU A 368 6.14 16.62 3.71
CA LEU A 368 7.44 16.76 4.40
C LEU A 368 7.37 16.41 5.90
N SER A 369 6.39 15.62 6.33
CA SER A 369 6.45 14.99 7.65
C SER A 369 7.17 13.64 7.52
N PRO A 370 8.25 13.38 8.28
CA PRO A 370 8.96 12.10 8.28
C PRO A 370 8.10 10.91 8.76
N LEU A 371 6.84 11.14 9.15
CA LEU A 371 5.93 10.14 9.72
C LEU A 371 4.67 9.87 8.88
N SER A 372 4.55 10.46 7.68
CA SER A 372 3.47 10.16 6.75
C SER A 372 4.03 9.53 5.47
N HIS A 373 4.33 8.23 5.51
CA HIS A 373 4.52 7.46 4.29
C HIS A 373 3.17 7.33 3.56
N PRO A 374 3.06 7.74 2.27
CA PRO A 374 1.85 7.61 1.45
C PRO A 374 1.34 6.17 1.31
N ASP A 375 2.19 5.18 1.56
CA ASP A 375 1.89 3.76 1.30
C ASP A 375 0.91 3.13 2.30
N HIS A 376 0.81 3.64 3.54
CA HIS A 376 0.02 2.97 4.57
C HIS A 376 -1.49 3.10 4.41
N TYR A 377 -1.97 4.18 3.80
CA TYR A 377 -3.41 4.45 3.67
C TYR A 377 -4.06 3.76 2.48
N GLY A 378 -3.34 3.61 1.37
CA GLY A 378 -3.79 2.80 0.23
C GLY A 378 -3.87 1.32 0.60
N ARG A 379 -2.83 0.79 1.27
CA ARG A 379 -2.73 -0.64 1.57
C ARG A 379 -3.83 -1.16 2.49
N GLU A 380 -4.20 -0.43 3.56
CA GLU A 380 -5.30 -0.89 4.44
C GLU A 380 -6.67 -0.89 3.75
N SER A 381 -6.92 0.05 2.81
CA SER A 381 -8.13 0.00 2.00
C SER A 381 -8.09 -1.15 1.01
N GLN A 382 -6.96 -1.35 0.33
CA GLN A 382 -6.77 -2.46 -0.60
C GLN A 382 -6.89 -3.82 0.09
N LEU A 383 -6.44 -3.96 1.34
CA LEU A 383 -6.63 -5.19 2.12
C LEU A 383 -8.12 -5.44 2.43
N ARG A 384 -8.91 -4.40 2.70
CA ARG A 384 -10.37 -4.55 2.87
C ARG A 384 -11.05 -4.91 1.55
N ASP A 385 -10.66 -4.26 0.46
CA ASP A 385 -11.22 -4.53 -0.87
C ASP A 385 -10.90 -5.97 -1.29
N LEU A 386 -9.66 -6.43 -1.06
CA LEU A 386 -9.27 -7.82 -1.29
C LEU A 386 -10.09 -8.81 -0.46
N LYS A 387 -10.29 -8.54 0.84
CA LYS A 387 -11.15 -9.38 1.69
C LYS A 387 -12.59 -9.47 1.18
N ALA A 388 -13.10 -8.40 0.57
CA ALA A 388 -14.45 -8.39 0.00
C ALA A 388 -14.56 -9.12 -1.36
N LEU A 389 -13.43 -9.43 -2.03
CA LEU A 389 -13.40 -10.18 -3.28
C LEU A 389 -13.51 -11.70 -3.10
N VAL A 390 -13.20 -12.19 -1.90
CA VAL A 390 -13.16 -13.60 -1.54
C VAL A 390 -14.19 -13.91 -0.45
N SER A 391 -14.52 -15.18 -0.26
CA SER A 391 -15.40 -15.58 0.84
C SER A 391 -14.65 -15.58 2.19
N GLU A 392 -15.40 -15.49 3.30
CA GLU A 392 -14.80 -15.40 4.64
C GLU A 392 -13.94 -16.62 4.99
N ASP A 393 -14.27 -17.81 4.48
CA ASP A 393 -13.52 -19.05 4.68
C ASP A 393 -12.21 -19.14 3.84
N GLU A 394 -12.04 -18.25 2.87
CA GLU A 394 -10.79 -18.07 2.13
C GLU A 394 -9.86 -17.04 2.80
N VAL A 395 -10.25 -16.46 3.93
CA VAL A 395 -9.49 -15.42 4.63
C VAL A 395 -8.97 -15.95 5.96
N VAL A 396 -7.66 -15.78 6.20
CA VAL A 396 -7.02 -16.04 7.48
C VAL A 396 -6.25 -14.79 7.91
N THR A 397 -6.51 -14.33 9.12
CA THR A 397 -5.96 -13.13 9.73
C THR A 397 -5.14 -13.48 10.97
N PRO A 398 -4.28 -12.57 11.48
CA PRO A 398 -3.53 -12.83 12.71
C PRO A 398 -4.36 -13.18 13.96
N LEU A 399 -5.67 -12.99 13.93
CA LEU A 399 -6.59 -13.35 15.02
C LEU A 399 -7.10 -14.79 14.93
N ASP A 400 -6.93 -15.46 13.79
CA ASP A 400 -7.43 -16.81 13.55
C ASP A 400 -6.46 -17.86 14.08
N GLN A 401 -7.00 -18.96 14.65
CA GLN A 401 -6.20 -20.04 15.23
C GLN A 401 -5.27 -20.72 14.21
N THR A 402 -5.67 -20.74 12.93
CA THR A 402 -4.90 -21.37 11.85
C THR A 402 -3.79 -20.47 11.30
N TYR A 403 -3.74 -19.20 11.69
CA TYR A 403 -2.82 -18.21 11.11
C TYR A 403 -1.35 -18.62 11.22
N GLU A 404 -0.93 -19.14 12.37
CA GLU A 404 0.46 -19.55 12.55
C GLU A 404 0.84 -20.67 11.59
N ALA A 405 0.03 -21.72 11.47
CA ALA A 405 0.28 -22.82 10.53
C ALA A 405 0.30 -22.36 9.06
N GLU A 406 -0.59 -21.43 8.71
CA GLU A 406 -0.76 -20.91 7.35
C GLU A 406 0.29 -19.86 6.94
N SER A 407 0.94 -19.19 7.91
CA SER A 407 1.95 -18.14 7.63
C SER A 407 3.40 -18.54 7.96
N GLN A 408 3.62 -19.49 8.87
CA GLN A 408 4.96 -19.82 9.39
C GLN A 408 5.92 -20.32 8.31
N THR A 409 7.07 -19.68 8.12
CA THR A 409 8.14 -20.10 7.20
C THR A 409 9.06 -21.16 7.82
N TRP A 410 9.93 -21.76 6.99
CA TRP A 410 10.97 -22.67 7.48
C TRP A 410 11.92 -21.98 8.46
N SER A 411 12.53 -20.88 8.02
CA SER A 411 13.33 -20.00 8.86
C SER A 411 12.44 -18.97 9.55
N SER A 412 12.44 -18.91 10.89
CA SER A 412 11.57 -18.00 11.63
C SER A 412 11.84 -16.52 11.32
N GLY A 413 13.09 -16.17 11.03
CA GLY A 413 13.50 -14.82 10.67
C GLY A 413 12.98 -14.36 9.29
N LYS A 414 12.38 -15.28 8.52
CA LYS A 414 11.79 -14.99 7.20
C LYS A 414 10.28 -14.79 7.24
N ASN A 415 9.64 -15.03 8.38
CA ASN A 415 8.21 -14.79 8.53
C ASN A 415 7.96 -13.28 8.69
N LEU A 416 7.51 -12.65 7.61
CA LEU A 416 7.20 -11.22 7.57
C LEU A 416 5.86 -10.87 8.23
N SER A 417 5.17 -11.85 8.82
CA SER A 417 3.90 -11.69 9.52
C SER A 417 2.83 -11.02 8.63
N PRO A 418 2.38 -11.72 7.57
CA PRO A 418 1.42 -11.15 6.62
C PRO A 418 0.14 -10.68 7.31
N LYS A 419 -0.33 -9.49 6.96
CA LYS A 419 -1.61 -8.98 7.49
C LYS A 419 -2.81 -9.83 7.07
N LEU A 420 -2.68 -10.54 5.96
CA LEU A 420 -3.72 -11.39 5.39
C LEU A 420 -3.11 -12.62 4.73
N VAL A 421 -3.60 -13.80 5.07
CA VAL A 421 -3.41 -15.00 4.25
C VAL A 421 -4.71 -15.25 3.49
N VAL A 422 -4.63 -15.36 2.17
CA VAL A 422 -5.77 -15.67 1.30
C VAL A 422 -5.60 -17.11 0.81
N ARG A 423 -6.66 -17.92 0.92
CA ARG A 423 -6.70 -19.34 0.57
C ARG A 423 -7.75 -19.61 -0.50
N PRO A 424 -7.55 -19.15 -1.75
CA PRO A 424 -8.53 -19.38 -2.81
C PRO A 424 -8.81 -20.88 -2.99
N GLN A 425 -10.08 -21.26 -3.02
CA GLN A 425 -10.52 -22.64 -3.19
C GLN A 425 -10.81 -23.00 -4.64
N THR A 426 -10.96 -21.99 -5.50
CA THR A 426 -11.28 -22.13 -6.92
C THR A 426 -10.31 -21.34 -7.79
N ILE A 427 -10.17 -21.75 -9.05
CA ILE A 427 -9.35 -21.03 -10.03
C ILE A 427 -9.91 -19.63 -10.27
N GLU A 428 -11.23 -19.47 -10.26
CA GLU A 428 -11.91 -18.19 -10.44
C GLU A 428 -11.65 -17.23 -9.27
N SER A 429 -11.65 -17.73 -8.03
CA SER A 429 -11.27 -16.92 -6.86
C SER A 429 -9.80 -16.50 -6.95
N LEU A 430 -8.91 -17.44 -7.26
CA LEU A 430 -7.48 -17.16 -7.41
C LEU A 430 -7.21 -16.12 -8.52
N ALA A 431 -7.86 -16.24 -9.68
CA ALA A 431 -7.74 -15.29 -10.78
C ALA A 431 -8.14 -13.87 -10.37
N LYS A 432 -9.23 -13.71 -9.60
CA LYS A 432 -9.64 -12.41 -9.06
C LYS A 432 -8.62 -11.85 -8.07
N VAL A 433 -8.13 -12.70 -7.15
CA VAL A 433 -7.13 -12.31 -6.14
C VAL A 433 -5.83 -11.87 -6.81
N VAL A 434 -5.30 -12.68 -7.72
CA VAL A 434 -4.03 -12.39 -8.42
C VAL A 434 -4.16 -11.14 -9.28
N LYS A 435 -5.28 -10.96 -10.01
CA LYS A 435 -5.53 -9.75 -10.78
C LYS A 435 -5.57 -8.50 -9.90
N PHE A 436 -6.33 -8.54 -8.81
CA PHE A 436 -6.40 -7.44 -7.86
C PHE A 436 -5.02 -7.12 -7.28
N LEU A 437 -4.29 -8.15 -6.85
CA LEU A 437 -2.94 -7.98 -6.32
C LEU A 437 -2.01 -7.36 -7.37
N GLY A 438 -2.08 -7.80 -8.62
CA GLY A 438 -1.35 -7.26 -9.77
C GLY A 438 -1.60 -5.78 -10.07
N GLU A 439 -2.77 -5.25 -9.69
CA GLU A 439 -3.14 -3.83 -9.83
C GLU A 439 -2.94 -3.02 -8.52
N SER A 440 -2.81 -3.69 -7.37
CA SER A 440 -2.68 -3.07 -6.04
C SER A 440 -1.24 -2.61 -5.71
N SER A 441 -1.02 -1.93 -4.57
CA SER A 441 0.32 -1.67 -4.03
C SER A 441 0.68 -2.58 -2.85
N LEU A 442 -0.08 -3.67 -2.67
CA LEU A 442 0.16 -4.66 -1.63
C LEU A 442 1.36 -5.54 -1.99
N GLU A 443 2.27 -5.71 -1.03
CA GLU A 443 3.32 -6.72 -1.12
C GLU A 443 2.70 -8.10 -0.94
N PHE A 444 2.92 -9.02 -1.88
CA PHE A 444 2.40 -10.37 -1.76
C PHE A 444 3.38 -11.43 -2.23
N ASP A 445 3.18 -12.64 -1.73
CA ASP A 445 3.94 -13.82 -2.12
C ASP A 445 3.03 -15.06 -2.14
N VAL A 446 3.52 -16.14 -2.75
CA VAL A 446 2.75 -17.35 -3.04
C VAL A 446 3.33 -18.53 -2.29
N ARG A 447 2.49 -19.18 -1.50
CA ARG A 447 2.90 -20.21 -0.56
C ARG A 447 2.16 -21.52 -0.78
N ASN A 448 2.91 -22.61 -0.60
CA ASN A 448 2.36 -23.94 -0.40
C ASN A 448 2.51 -24.39 1.07
N SER A 449 3.49 -25.24 1.38
CA SER A 449 3.65 -25.86 2.70
C SER A 449 4.45 -25.00 3.69
N GLY A 450 5.12 -23.96 3.22
CA GLY A 450 6.03 -23.16 4.05
C GLY A 450 7.35 -23.84 4.39
N ALA A 451 7.71 -24.93 3.72
CA ALA A 451 9.04 -25.54 3.83
C ALA A 451 10.16 -24.70 3.16
N GLY A 452 9.79 -23.67 2.41
CA GLY A 452 10.68 -22.59 1.98
C GLY A 452 10.51 -21.31 2.82
N ASN A 453 10.97 -20.19 2.28
CA ASN A 453 10.94 -18.89 2.95
C ASN A 453 9.92 -17.90 2.34
N SER A 454 8.91 -18.41 1.63
CA SER A 454 7.86 -17.57 1.05
C SER A 454 7.01 -16.90 2.13
N SER A 455 6.97 -15.57 2.09
CA SER A 455 6.26 -14.70 3.03
C SER A 455 6.14 -13.29 2.44
N ALA A 456 5.18 -12.51 2.95
CA ALA A 456 5.02 -11.10 2.60
C ALA A 456 4.55 -10.30 3.82
N LYS A 457 4.70 -8.97 3.77
CA LYS A 457 4.16 -8.08 4.81
C LYS A 457 2.65 -7.88 4.71
N ASP A 458 2.09 -7.79 3.50
CA ASP A 458 0.67 -7.49 3.33
C ASP A 458 -0.15 -8.77 3.08
N VAL A 459 0.11 -9.51 2.00
CA VAL A 459 -0.75 -10.65 1.57
C VAL A 459 0.06 -11.91 1.26
N LEU A 460 -0.34 -13.05 1.82
CA LEU A 460 0.21 -14.36 1.46
C LEU A 460 -0.86 -15.20 0.78
N VAL A 461 -0.63 -15.61 -0.47
CA VAL A 461 -1.60 -16.39 -1.25
C VAL A 461 -1.26 -17.88 -1.13
N SER A 462 -2.16 -18.66 -0.56
CA SER A 462 -2.00 -20.10 -0.37
C SER A 462 -2.49 -20.89 -1.57
N THR A 463 -1.67 -21.82 -2.06
CA THR A 463 -2.06 -22.77 -3.13
C THR A 463 -2.60 -24.09 -2.58
N ARG A 464 -2.70 -24.25 -1.25
CA ARG A 464 -3.02 -25.53 -0.60
C ARG A 464 -4.34 -26.18 -1.02
N ALA A 465 -5.30 -25.41 -1.53
CA ALA A 465 -6.59 -25.93 -1.99
C ALA A 465 -6.52 -26.63 -3.36
N PHE A 466 -5.51 -26.34 -4.19
CA PHE A 466 -5.36 -26.92 -5.52
C PHE A 466 -4.70 -28.30 -5.44
N ARG A 467 -5.53 -29.33 -5.23
CA ARG A 467 -5.09 -30.69 -4.84
C ARG A 467 -5.44 -31.78 -5.86
N ASP A 468 -5.68 -31.39 -7.12
CA ASP A 468 -6.00 -32.33 -8.19
C ASP A 468 -4.94 -33.43 -8.32
N PHE A 469 -5.37 -34.62 -8.71
CA PHE A 469 -4.47 -35.74 -8.97
C PHE A 469 -5.09 -36.66 -10.01
N ASP A 470 -4.52 -36.64 -11.22
CA ASP A 470 -5.01 -37.40 -12.36
C ASP A 470 -3.85 -38.08 -13.08
N PHE A 471 -3.83 -39.42 -13.03
CA PHE A 471 -2.80 -40.23 -13.65
C PHE A 471 -3.33 -40.90 -14.91
N ASP A 472 -2.78 -40.51 -16.05
CA ASP A 472 -2.99 -41.14 -17.34
C ASP A 472 -1.91 -42.22 -17.55
N ARG A 473 -2.32 -43.48 -17.39
CA ARG A 473 -1.46 -44.64 -17.59
C ARG A 473 -1.09 -44.88 -19.06
N GLU A 474 -1.95 -44.52 -20.01
CA GLU A 474 -1.70 -44.75 -21.43
C GLU A 474 -0.63 -43.80 -21.96
N ASN A 475 -0.72 -42.53 -21.57
CA ASN A 475 0.25 -41.51 -21.97
C ASN A 475 1.43 -41.38 -21.00
N GLU A 476 1.39 -42.08 -19.85
CA GLU A 476 2.36 -42.02 -18.76
C GLU A 476 2.57 -40.59 -18.24
N VAL A 477 1.46 -39.90 -17.97
CA VAL A 477 1.43 -38.50 -17.50
C VAL A 477 0.66 -38.40 -16.20
N LEU A 478 1.23 -37.69 -15.23
CA LEU A 478 0.54 -37.29 -14.01
C LEU A 478 0.24 -35.79 -14.08
N VAL A 479 -1.03 -35.41 -13.93
CA VAL A 479 -1.43 -34.04 -13.64
C VAL A 479 -1.70 -33.92 -12.15
N ILE A 480 -0.94 -33.08 -11.47
CA ILE A 480 -1.04 -32.90 -10.01
C ILE A 480 -1.18 -31.42 -9.65
N GLY A 481 -2.01 -31.13 -8.67
CA GLY A 481 -2.19 -29.81 -8.10
C GLY A 481 -0.91 -29.30 -7.44
N ALA A 482 -0.54 -28.06 -7.71
CA ALA A 482 0.61 -27.40 -7.09
C ALA A 482 0.44 -27.21 -5.58
N GLY A 483 -0.79 -27.34 -5.09
CA GLY A 483 -1.18 -27.38 -3.69
C GLY A 483 -0.73 -28.63 -2.94
N CYS A 484 -0.41 -29.73 -3.62
CA CYS A 484 -0.03 -31.00 -3.00
C CYS A 484 1.36 -30.97 -2.35
N LEU A 485 1.58 -31.86 -1.38
CA LEU A 485 2.88 -32.20 -0.83
C LEU A 485 3.41 -33.49 -1.46
N TRP A 486 4.73 -33.68 -1.46
CA TRP A 486 5.31 -34.90 -2.03
C TRP A 486 4.93 -36.18 -1.25
N GLY A 487 4.72 -36.10 0.06
CA GLY A 487 4.17 -37.21 0.85
C GLY A 487 2.78 -37.63 0.38
N GLU A 488 1.90 -36.65 0.13
CA GLU A 488 0.55 -36.88 -0.41
C GLU A 488 0.61 -37.51 -1.80
N TYR A 489 1.56 -37.08 -2.64
CA TYR A 489 1.85 -37.70 -3.92
C TYR A 489 2.23 -39.19 -3.77
N TYR A 490 3.14 -39.53 -2.86
CA TYR A 490 3.56 -40.93 -2.67
C TYR A 490 2.41 -41.81 -2.22
N ASP A 491 1.59 -41.33 -1.27
CA ASP A 491 0.42 -42.07 -0.80
C ASP A 491 -0.60 -42.31 -1.91
N GLN A 492 -0.87 -41.30 -2.75
CA GLN A 492 -1.80 -41.43 -3.86
C GLN A 492 -1.25 -42.32 -4.99
N MET A 493 0.02 -42.14 -5.36
CA MET A 493 0.67 -42.91 -6.41
C MET A 493 0.75 -44.41 -6.06
N ARG A 494 0.99 -44.73 -4.77
CA ARG A 494 0.96 -46.10 -4.26
C ARG A 494 -0.38 -46.80 -4.52
N VAL A 495 -1.48 -46.05 -4.54
CA VAL A 495 -2.83 -46.60 -4.79
C VAL A 495 -3.12 -46.68 -6.29
N VAL A 496 -2.89 -45.61 -7.04
CA VAL A 496 -3.35 -45.54 -8.45
C VAL A 496 -2.41 -46.25 -9.43
N ALA A 497 -1.11 -46.26 -9.14
CA ALA A 497 -0.09 -46.78 -10.04
C ALA A 497 1.17 -47.18 -9.28
N PRO A 498 1.10 -48.26 -8.47
CA PRO A 498 2.22 -48.73 -7.65
C PRO A 498 3.44 -49.22 -8.44
N ASP A 499 3.38 -49.30 -9.76
CA ASP A 499 4.50 -49.65 -10.64
C ASP A 499 5.16 -48.41 -11.29
N TYR A 500 4.65 -47.21 -11.03
CA TYR A 500 5.09 -45.96 -11.61
C TYR A 500 5.55 -44.95 -10.54
N SER A 501 6.46 -44.05 -10.94
CA SER A 501 6.81 -42.84 -10.20
C SER A 501 7.15 -41.71 -11.16
N VAL A 502 6.84 -40.47 -10.77
CA VAL A 502 7.49 -39.28 -11.32
C VAL A 502 8.81 -39.03 -10.61
N VAL A 503 9.63 -38.13 -11.16
CA VAL A 503 10.81 -37.62 -10.44
C VAL A 503 10.31 -36.74 -9.30
N ALA A 504 10.16 -37.34 -8.12
CA ALA A 504 9.54 -36.74 -6.95
C ALA A 504 10.58 -36.43 -5.87
N ALA A 505 10.36 -35.37 -5.10
CA ALA A 505 11.30 -35.03 -4.05
C ALA A 505 11.31 -36.06 -2.91
N ALA A 506 12.46 -36.25 -2.27
CA ALA A 506 12.64 -37.26 -1.21
C ALA A 506 12.07 -36.82 0.15
N THR A 507 11.84 -35.52 0.34
CA THR A 507 11.30 -34.96 1.58
C THR A 507 9.77 -34.84 1.46
N PRO A 508 8.97 -35.37 2.40
CA PRO A 508 7.53 -35.54 2.18
C PRO A 508 6.70 -34.27 2.43
N PHE A 509 7.16 -33.36 3.30
CA PHE A 509 6.41 -32.15 3.71
C PHE A 509 6.67 -30.93 2.82
N ILE A 510 7.53 -31.04 1.80
CA ILE A 510 7.75 -29.96 0.83
C ILE A 510 6.65 -29.97 -0.23
N GLY A 511 6.26 -28.76 -0.66
CA GLY A 511 5.20 -28.56 -1.65
C GLY A 511 5.66 -28.87 -3.08
N VAL A 512 4.80 -29.57 -3.83
CA VAL A 512 5.03 -29.98 -5.23
C VAL A 512 5.29 -28.76 -6.12
N GLY A 513 4.47 -27.71 -6.01
CA GLY A 513 4.61 -26.49 -6.82
C GLY A 513 5.97 -25.83 -6.68
N GLY A 514 6.27 -25.32 -5.48
CA GLY A 514 7.47 -24.54 -5.20
C GLY A 514 8.78 -25.30 -5.45
N SER A 515 8.87 -26.56 -5.04
CA SER A 515 10.09 -27.35 -5.26
C SER A 515 10.35 -27.64 -6.74
N THR A 516 9.27 -27.81 -7.52
CA THR A 516 9.39 -28.08 -8.96
C THR A 516 9.90 -26.86 -9.70
N ILE A 517 9.30 -25.69 -9.48
CA ILE A 517 9.72 -24.47 -10.19
C ILE A 517 11.11 -23.97 -9.74
N ALA A 518 11.58 -24.41 -8.57
CA ALA A 518 12.93 -24.15 -8.08
C ALA A 518 14.02 -25.04 -8.72
N GLY A 519 13.64 -26.05 -9.51
CA GLY A 519 14.54 -27.06 -10.05
C GLY A 519 14.18 -28.45 -9.53
N GLY A 520 14.29 -28.60 -8.20
CA GLY A 520 13.86 -29.78 -7.47
C GLY A 520 14.74 -31.02 -7.70
N PHE A 521 15.10 -31.71 -6.63
CA PHE A 521 15.93 -32.91 -6.66
C PHE A 521 15.19 -34.12 -6.11
N SER A 522 15.57 -35.29 -6.61
CA SER A 522 14.95 -36.57 -6.32
C SER A 522 16.03 -37.64 -6.16
N VAL A 523 15.69 -38.72 -5.46
CA VAL A 523 16.49 -39.96 -5.50
C VAL A 523 16.64 -40.51 -6.92
N MET A 524 15.72 -40.16 -7.83
CA MET A 524 15.77 -40.53 -9.25
C MET A 524 16.59 -39.56 -10.10
N SER A 525 17.08 -38.44 -9.55
CA SER A 525 17.61 -37.34 -10.35
C SER A 525 18.92 -37.65 -11.06
N ARG A 526 19.71 -38.60 -10.58
CA ARG A 526 20.88 -39.11 -11.30
C ARG A 526 20.52 -39.96 -12.51
N GLU A 527 19.39 -40.66 -12.48
CA GLU A 527 18.89 -41.41 -13.64
C GLU A 527 18.14 -40.51 -14.61
N LYS A 528 17.22 -39.69 -14.10
CA LYS A 528 16.19 -38.99 -14.88
C LYS A 528 16.36 -37.47 -14.97
N GLY A 529 17.21 -36.84 -14.15
CA GLY A 529 17.39 -35.39 -14.10
C GLY A 529 16.59 -34.70 -12.98
N CYS A 530 16.59 -33.36 -12.95
CA CYS A 530 15.83 -32.55 -11.98
C CYS A 530 14.33 -32.71 -12.20
N ILE A 531 13.53 -32.41 -11.17
CA ILE A 531 12.07 -32.40 -11.27
C ILE A 531 11.60 -31.44 -12.37
N SER A 532 12.23 -30.27 -12.47
CA SER A 532 11.94 -29.23 -13.46
C SER A 532 12.48 -29.50 -14.86
N ASP A 533 13.28 -30.56 -15.07
CA ASP A 533 13.86 -30.79 -16.39
C ASP A 533 12.73 -31.00 -17.42
N PRO A 534 12.89 -30.54 -18.67
CA PRO A 534 11.84 -30.65 -19.70
C PRO A 534 11.33 -32.06 -19.96
N ALA A 535 12.15 -33.07 -19.72
CA ALA A 535 11.77 -34.48 -19.84
C ALA A 535 10.83 -34.94 -18.71
N ASN A 536 10.85 -34.25 -17.56
CA ASN A 536 10.13 -34.59 -16.34
C ASN A 536 8.93 -33.65 -16.13
N MET A 537 9.15 -32.33 -16.06
CA MET A 537 8.10 -31.31 -15.98
C MET A 537 7.62 -30.93 -17.38
N LEU A 538 6.52 -31.53 -17.82
CA LEU A 538 5.99 -31.40 -19.18
C LEU A 538 5.28 -30.05 -19.40
N ASP A 539 4.51 -29.59 -18.41
CA ASP A 539 3.69 -28.38 -18.51
C ASP A 539 3.27 -27.87 -17.11
N ALA A 540 2.72 -26.65 -17.05
CA ALA A 540 2.16 -26.08 -15.83
C ALA A 540 0.91 -25.23 -16.13
N GLU A 541 -0.13 -25.35 -15.32
CA GLU A 541 -1.28 -24.42 -15.34
C GLU A 541 -0.95 -23.27 -14.39
N ILE A 542 -1.07 -22.04 -14.88
CA ILE A 542 -0.66 -20.83 -14.15
C ILE A 542 -1.71 -19.72 -14.30
N VAL A 543 -1.95 -19.03 -13.19
CA VAL A 543 -2.72 -17.78 -13.14
C VAL A 543 -1.76 -16.61 -13.22
N LYS A 544 -1.87 -15.80 -14.28
CA LYS A 544 -1.01 -14.63 -14.51
C LYS A 544 -1.55 -13.39 -13.80
N LEU A 545 -0.74 -12.33 -13.72
CA LEU A 545 -1.09 -11.09 -13.03
C LEU A 545 -2.31 -10.36 -13.60
N ASP A 546 -2.68 -10.60 -14.85
CA ASP A 546 -3.91 -10.06 -15.45
C ASP A 546 -5.16 -10.89 -15.12
N GLY A 547 -5.00 -12.00 -14.38
CA GLY A 547 -6.03 -12.97 -14.04
C GLY A 547 -6.28 -14.04 -15.11
N SER A 548 -5.55 -14.03 -16.22
CA SER A 548 -5.66 -15.09 -17.23
C SER A 548 -5.10 -16.41 -16.71
N VAL A 549 -5.73 -17.52 -17.12
CA VAL A 549 -5.34 -18.87 -16.75
C VAL A 549 -4.89 -19.58 -18.01
N VAL A 550 -3.64 -20.02 -18.04
CA VAL A 550 -3.04 -20.64 -19.22
C VAL A 550 -2.26 -21.89 -18.84
N TRP A 551 -2.19 -22.84 -19.77
CA TRP A 551 -1.11 -23.82 -19.77
C TRP A 551 0.14 -23.15 -20.32
N ALA A 552 1.24 -23.20 -19.56
CA ALA A 552 2.49 -22.54 -19.90
C ALA A 552 3.05 -23.01 -21.26
N SER A 553 2.75 -24.22 -21.70
CA SER A 553 3.10 -24.71 -23.05
C SER A 553 2.54 -23.86 -24.21
N THR A 554 1.50 -23.06 -23.98
CA THR A 554 0.96 -22.11 -24.97
C THR A 554 1.85 -20.87 -25.14
N GLU A 555 2.74 -20.61 -24.16
CA GLU A 555 3.68 -19.49 -24.12
C GLU A 555 5.09 -20.05 -23.79
N PRO A 556 5.89 -20.48 -24.79
CA PRO A 556 7.12 -21.23 -24.55
C PRO A 556 8.12 -20.58 -23.57
N ASP A 557 8.23 -19.24 -23.58
CA ASP A 557 9.09 -18.48 -22.67
C ASP A 557 8.63 -18.58 -21.21
N LEU A 558 7.32 -18.67 -20.97
CA LEU A 558 6.72 -18.88 -19.65
C LEU A 558 7.04 -20.28 -19.14
N LEU A 559 6.87 -21.31 -19.98
CA LEU A 559 7.21 -22.69 -19.60
C LEU A 559 8.72 -22.84 -19.33
N TRP A 560 9.57 -22.22 -20.15
CA TRP A 560 11.01 -22.15 -19.89
C TRP A 560 11.27 -21.46 -18.54
N GLY A 561 10.65 -20.30 -18.30
CA GLY A 561 10.76 -19.51 -17.07
C GLY A 561 10.43 -20.27 -15.78
N LEU A 562 9.41 -21.12 -15.83
CA LEU A 562 8.97 -21.94 -14.70
C LEU A 562 9.92 -23.13 -14.41
N ARG A 563 10.80 -23.51 -15.35
CA ARG A 563 11.74 -24.60 -15.14
C ARG A 563 13.02 -24.09 -14.50
N GLY A 564 13.12 -24.25 -13.18
CA GLY A 564 14.34 -23.98 -12.42
C GLY A 564 14.60 -22.50 -12.10
N GLY A 565 13.70 -21.59 -12.50
CA GLY A 565 13.88 -20.16 -12.27
C GLY A 565 13.56 -19.71 -10.84
N TYR A 566 12.63 -20.37 -10.15
CA TYR A 566 12.03 -19.87 -8.90
C TYR A 566 11.59 -18.38 -9.01
N ILE A 567 11.17 -17.97 -10.20
CA ILE A 567 10.77 -16.58 -10.52
C ILE A 567 9.26 -16.46 -10.37
N GLY A 568 8.79 -15.36 -9.76
CA GLY A 568 7.37 -15.02 -9.72
C GLY A 568 6.84 -14.63 -11.10
N LEU A 569 6.41 -15.62 -11.90
CA LEU A 569 5.75 -15.41 -13.20
C LEU A 569 4.22 -15.50 -13.10
N GLY A 570 3.69 -15.82 -11.92
CA GLY A 570 2.28 -16.06 -11.65
C GLY A 570 2.10 -17.12 -10.56
N VAL A 571 0.85 -17.58 -10.38
CA VAL A 571 0.51 -18.62 -9.40
C VAL A 571 0.28 -19.95 -10.12
N VAL A 572 1.20 -20.90 -9.96
CA VAL A 572 1.03 -22.26 -10.51
C VAL A 572 -0.03 -23.00 -9.71
N THR A 573 -1.01 -23.57 -10.42
CA THR A 573 -2.14 -24.32 -9.85
C THR A 573 -2.04 -25.81 -10.12
N LYS A 574 -1.47 -26.20 -11.28
CA LYS A 574 -1.25 -27.61 -11.66
C LYS A 574 0.08 -27.79 -12.37
N LEU A 575 0.63 -29.00 -12.28
CA LEU A 575 1.85 -29.43 -12.95
C LEU A 575 1.58 -30.73 -13.69
N LYS A 576 2.08 -30.84 -14.93
CA LYS A 576 2.09 -32.10 -15.69
C LYS A 576 3.47 -32.72 -15.62
N PHE A 577 3.57 -33.96 -15.15
CA PHE A 577 4.80 -34.70 -15.06
C PHE A 577 4.80 -35.93 -15.95
N ARG A 578 5.97 -36.27 -16.48
CA ARG A 578 6.24 -37.60 -17.02
C ARG A 578 6.33 -38.60 -15.87
N ALA A 579 5.52 -39.64 -15.93
CA ALA A 579 5.64 -40.80 -15.07
C ALA A 579 6.53 -41.86 -15.73
N TYR A 580 7.26 -42.61 -14.91
CA TYR A 580 8.14 -43.68 -15.35
C TYR A 580 7.82 -44.95 -14.58
N LYS A 581 7.84 -46.10 -15.26
CA LYS A 581 7.95 -47.37 -14.55
C LYS A 581 9.23 -47.37 -13.71
N TYR A 582 9.09 -47.58 -12.41
CA TYR A 582 10.21 -47.50 -11.49
C TYR A 582 10.06 -48.51 -10.34
N PRO A 583 11.15 -49.20 -9.92
CA PRO A 583 11.08 -50.15 -8.81
C PRO A 583 10.53 -49.49 -7.53
N GLN A 584 9.54 -50.14 -6.92
CA GLN A 584 9.01 -49.76 -5.60
C GLN A 584 9.49 -50.69 -4.48
N ASP A 585 10.37 -51.63 -4.79
CA ASP A 585 11.10 -52.47 -3.86
C ASP A 585 12.56 -52.03 -3.89
N ILE A 586 12.82 -50.88 -3.27
CA ILE A 586 14.18 -50.34 -3.15
C ILE A 586 14.80 -50.79 -1.84
N TRP A 587 16.12 -50.97 -1.81
CA TRP A 587 16.84 -51.08 -0.54
C TRP A 587 17.10 -49.68 -0.02
N GLY A 588 16.71 -49.38 1.21
CA GLY A 588 16.97 -48.07 1.78
C GLY A 588 16.82 -47.99 3.29
N GLY A 589 17.29 -46.90 3.88
CA GLY A 589 17.15 -46.59 5.29
C GLY A 589 18.33 -45.81 5.86
N HIS A 590 18.40 -45.72 7.19
CA HIS A 590 19.49 -45.03 7.86
C HIS A 590 20.63 -45.99 8.22
N ILE A 591 21.85 -45.55 7.93
CA ILE A 591 23.08 -46.04 8.55
C ILE A 591 23.53 -44.95 9.51
N ILE A 592 23.55 -45.25 10.81
CA ILE A 592 23.85 -44.29 11.87
C ILE A 592 25.23 -44.60 12.43
N VAL A 593 26.15 -43.65 12.34
CA VAL A 593 27.53 -43.80 12.85
C VAL A 593 27.73 -42.87 14.05
N PRO A 594 28.18 -43.35 15.22
CA PRO A 594 28.54 -42.49 16.35
C PRO A 594 29.60 -41.47 15.94
N ARG A 595 29.42 -40.21 16.35
CA ARG A 595 30.30 -39.12 15.89
C ARG A 595 31.50 -38.97 16.82
N SER A 596 32.69 -39.18 16.26
CA SER A 596 33.98 -38.79 16.83
C SER A 596 34.87 -38.26 15.71
N LYS A 597 36.02 -37.65 16.02
CA LYS A 597 36.99 -37.25 14.99
C LYS A 597 37.39 -38.43 14.13
N GLU A 598 37.71 -39.56 14.75
CA GLU A 598 38.11 -40.79 14.07
C GLU A 598 37.00 -41.29 13.16
N LYS A 599 35.74 -41.30 13.62
CA LYS A 599 34.60 -41.77 12.83
C LYS A 599 34.24 -40.86 11.67
N GLU A 600 34.32 -39.54 11.86
CA GLU A 600 34.25 -38.58 10.75
C GLU A 600 35.33 -38.89 9.71
N GLN A 601 36.54 -39.24 10.16
CA GLN A 601 37.61 -39.54 9.24
C GLN A 601 37.38 -40.84 8.45
N GLU A 602 36.86 -41.89 9.10
CA GLU A 602 36.47 -43.15 8.48
C GLU A 602 35.33 -42.95 7.46
N VAL A 603 34.29 -42.18 7.82
CA VAL A 603 33.15 -41.90 6.92
C VAL A 603 33.59 -41.12 5.68
N ALA A 604 34.40 -40.07 5.84
CA ALA A 604 34.91 -39.30 4.69
C ALA A 604 35.73 -40.19 3.74
N GLY A 605 36.60 -41.06 4.29
CA GLY A 605 37.39 -42.02 3.51
C GLY A 605 36.52 -43.07 2.80
N ALA A 606 35.49 -43.58 3.48
CA ALA A 606 34.55 -44.54 2.91
C ALA A 606 33.76 -43.93 1.74
N ILE A 607 33.23 -42.72 1.90
CA ILE A 607 32.51 -42.01 0.83
C ILE A 607 33.43 -41.74 -0.36
N ALA A 608 34.64 -41.23 -0.11
CA ALA A 608 35.62 -41.00 -1.17
C ALA A 608 36.02 -42.29 -1.89
N ALA A 609 36.11 -43.43 -1.17
CA ALA A 609 36.38 -44.73 -1.77
C ALA A 609 35.21 -45.21 -2.67
N ILE A 610 33.96 -45.02 -2.23
CA ILE A 610 32.78 -45.35 -3.02
C ILE A 610 32.77 -44.50 -4.30
N ASP A 611 33.01 -43.20 -4.20
CA ASP A 611 33.04 -42.28 -5.34
C ASP A 611 34.18 -42.62 -6.33
N ARG A 612 35.40 -42.82 -5.82
CA ARG A 612 36.58 -43.21 -6.62
C ARG A 612 36.44 -44.56 -7.32
N SER A 613 35.57 -45.44 -6.82
CA SER A 613 35.34 -46.74 -7.47
C SER A 613 34.83 -46.59 -8.92
N GLY A 614 34.18 -45.46 -9.24
CA GLY A 614 33.55 -45.21 -10.53
C GLY A 614 32.37 -46.13 -10.86
N LYS A 615 31.94 -46.96 -9.90
CA LYS A 615 30.91 -48.01 -10.05
C LYS A 615 29.57 -47.64 -9.41
N VAL A 616 29.39 -46.38 -9.03
CA VAL A 616 28.12 -45.94 -8.43
C VAL A 616 27.06 -45.79 -9.51
N GLU A 617 26.19 -46.79 -9.55
CA GLU A 617 25.05 -46.86 -10.46
C GLU A 617 24.11 -45.65 -10.33
N ARG A 618 23.38 -45.33 -11.40
CA ARG A 618 22.53 -44.13 -11.44
C ARG A 618 21.30 -44.18 -10.52
N ARG A 619 21.03 -45.36 -9.95
CA ARG A 619 19.90 -45.67 -9.06
C ARG A 619 20.27 -45.66 -7.58
N VAL A 620 21.52 -45.30 -7.27
CA VAL A 620 22.02 -45.13 -5.91
C VAL A 620 21.91 -43.66 -5.52
N PHE A 621 21.39 -43.41 -4.32
CA PHE A 621 21.32 -42.07 -3.72
C PHE A 621 21.73 -42.14 -2.26
N MET A 622 22.41 -41.09 -1.78
CA MET A 622 22.82 -40.95 -0.39
C MET A 622 22.66 -39.51 0.08
N LEU A 623 21.94 -39.33 1.19
CA LEU A 623 21.89 -38.08 1.95
C LEU A 623 22.67 -38.27 3.26
N LEU A 624 23.65 -37.41 3.53
CA LEU A 624 24.38 -37.40 4.80
C LEU A 624 23.99 -36.18 5.62
N LEU A 625 23.63 -36.40 6.88
CA LEU A 625 23.32 -35.38 7.87
C LEU A 625 24.35 -35.46 9.00
N LEU A 626 25.09 -34.38 9.21
CA LEU A 626 26.09 -34.29 10.26
C LEU A 626 25.48 -33.69 11.53
N MET A 627 25.02 -34.55 12.45
CA MET A 627 24.42 -34.17 13.72
C MET A 627 25.49 -34.03 14.82
N PRO A 628 25.20 -33.38 15.98
CA PRO A 628 26.19 -33.21 17.05
C PRO A 628 26.81 -34.51 17.57
N ASP A 629 26.01 -35.58 17.73
CA ASP A 629 26.46 -36.83 18.36
C ASP A 629 26.54 -38.02 17.38
N VAL A 630 25.95 -37.90 16.19
CA VAL A 630 25.87 -38.97 15.19
C VAL A 630 26.00 -38.43 13.77
N ILE A 631 26.47 -39.29 12.87
CA ILE A 631 26.41 -39.09 11.43
C ILE A 631 25.27 -39.97 10.93
N ILE A 632 24.24 -39.37 10.33
CA ILE A 632 23.11 -40.11 9.77
C ILE A 632 23.27 -40.15 8.25
N ILE A 633 23.32 -41.35 7.70
CA ILE A 633 23.42 -41.58 6.26
C ILE A 633 22.11 -42.23 5.82
N ASN A 634 21.28 -41.48 5.10
CA ASN A 634 20.08 -41.99 4.47
C ASN A 634 20.44 -42.53 3.07
N ALA A 635 20.62 -43.85 2.99
CA ALA A 635 21.07 -44.53 1.79
C ALA A 635 19.87 -45.16 1.07
N SER A 636 19.89 -45.15 -0.26
CA SER A 636 18.93 -45.88 -1.09
C SER A 636 19.56 -46.44 -2.35
N ASP A 637 19.04 -47.57 -2.79
CA ASP A 637 19.45 -48.26 -4.00
C ASP A 637 18.25 -48.99 -4.64
N ALA A 638 17.86 -48.53 -5.83
CA ALA A 638 16.77 -49.14 -6.59
C ALA A 638 17.16 -50.38 -7.40
N LEU A 639 18.40 -50.89 -7.24
CA LEU A 639 18.83 -52.20 -7.77
C LEU A 639 18.69 -53.34 -6.73
N GLY A 640 18.20 -53.03 -5.53
CA GLY A 640 17.86 -53.99 -4.49
C GLY A 640 18.98 -54.27 -3.48
N GLU A 641 18.65 -55.06 -2.46
CA GLU A 641 19.46 -55.19 -1.24
C GLU A 641 20.90 -55.67 -1.48
N LYS A 642 21.10 -56.65 -2.36
CA LYS A 642 22.45 -57.17 -2.64
C LYS A 642 23.36 -56.09 -3.20
N HIS A 643 22.84 -55.28 -4.13
CA HIS A 643 23.61 -54.20 -4.74
C HIS A 643 23.86 -53.06 -3.74
N GLY A 644 22.82 -52.66 -2.99
CA GLY A 644 22.91 -51.62 -1.98
C GLY A 644 23.94 -51.95 -0.89
N ARG A 645 23.83 -53.14 -0.28
CA ARG A 645 24.79 -53.60 0.73
C ARG A 645 26.22 -53.68 0.20
N SER A 646 26.42 -54.07 -1.05
CA SER A 646 27.73 -54.10 -1.68
C SER A 646 28.29 -52.69 -1.91
N THR A 647 27.44 -51.74 -2.29
CA THR A 647 27.84 -50.35 -2.58
C THR A 647 28.23 -49.61 -1.30
N PHE A 648 27.42 -49.76 -0.25
CA PHE A 648 27.64 -49.10 1.04
C PHE A 648 28.48 -49.93 2.03
N GLU A 649 29.05 -51.05 1.59
CA GLU A 649 29.88 -51.93 2.42
C GLU A 649 30.99 -51.17 3.19
N PRO A 650 31.73 -50.21 2.59
CA PRO A 650 32.76 -49.45 3.31
C PRO A 650 32.23 -48.68 4.52
N ILE A 651 30.96 -48.24 4.47
CA ILE A 651 30.30 -47.52 5.57
C ILE A 651 29.69 -48.49 6.57
N LEU A 652 29.04 -49.56 6.10
CA LEU A 652 28.43 -50.60 6.95
C LEU A 652 29.45 -51.31 7.84
N LYS A 653 30.72 -51.40 7.42
CA LYS A 653 31.83 -52.00 8.19
C LYS A 653 32.44 -51.07 9.24
N ILE A 654 32.06 -49.79 9.28
CA ILE A 654 32.56 -48.87 10.29
C ILE A 654 32.15 -49.37 11.68
N GLN A 655 33.13 -49.55 12.57
CA GLN A 655 32.87 -50.04 13.92
C GLN A 655 31.90 -49.10 14.64
N GLY A 656 30.80 -49.65 15.17
CA GLY A 656 29.74 -48.90 15.85
C GLY A 656 28.63 -48.38 14.93
N ALA A 657 28.72 -48.58 13.62
CA ALA A 657 27.63 -48.26 12.70
C ALA A 657 26.39 -49.12 13.00
N ILE A 658 25.22 -48.47 13.05
CA ILE A 658 23.92 -49.11 13.23
C ILE A 658 23.21 -49.10 11.87
N ASP A 659 22.99 -50.28 11.32
CA ASP A 659 22.28 -50.48 10.05
C ASP A 659 20.77 -50.69 10.31
N THR A 660 19.96 -49.77 9.78
CA THR A 660 18.48 -49.88 9.80
C THR A 660 17.89 -50.08 8.40
N THR A 661 18.76 -50.28 7.40
CA THR A 661 18.36 -50.43 6.00
C THR A 661 17.58 -51.73 5.76
N ARG A 662 16.60 -51.65 4.86
CA ARG A 662 15.74 -52.78 4.48
C ARG A 662 15.12 -52.53 3.11
N MET A 663 14.46 -53.55 2.56
CA MET A 663 13.59 -53.36 1.40
C MET A 663 12.36 -52.53 1.79
N MET A 664 12.02 -51.51 0.99
CA MET A 664 10.88 -50.62 1.18
C MET A 664 10.50 -49.91 -0.12
N ASP A 665 9.34 -49.26 -0.14
CA ASP A 665 8.94 -48.38 -1.25
C ASP A 665 9.45 -46.94 -1.11
N LEU A 666 9.42 -46.19 -2.22
CA LEU A 666 9.90 -44.81 -2.27
C LEU A 666 9.17 -43.88 -1.30
N GLY A 667 7.86 -44.08 -1.11
CA GLY A 667 7.07 -43.32 -0.16
C GLY A 667 7.51 -43.60 1.28
N SER A 668 7.69 -44.87 1.63
CA SER A 668 8.21 -45.28 2.94
C SER A 668 9.61 -44.73 3.20
N PHE A 669 10.49 -44.70 2.19
CA PHE A 669 11.80 -44.07 2.28
C PHE A 669 11.70 -42.56 2.49
N ALA A 670 10.81 -41.87 1.75
CA ALA A 670 10.57 -40.44 1.91
C ALA A 670 10.02 -40.10 3.31
N SER A 671 9.08 -40.89 3.84
CA SER A 671 8.50 -40.71 5.17
C SER A 671 9.53 -40.76 6.30
N MET A 672 10.70 -41.36 6.09
CA MET A 672 11.79 -41.32 7.08
C MET A 672 12.28 -39.89 7.38
N GLN A 673 12.06 -38.95 6.46
CA GLN A 673 12.38 -37.54 6.66
C GLN A 673 11.26 -36.73 7.33
N ALA A 674 10.05 -37.29 7.49
CA ALA A 674 8.89 -36.58 8.05
C ALA A 674 9.15 -35.90 9.42
N PRO A 675 9.94 -36.48 10.36
CA PRO A 675 10.24 -35.81 11.63
C PRO A 675 10.91 -34.43 11.47
N GLY A 676 11.58 -34.18 10.34
CA GLY A 676 12.22 -32.90 10.04
C GLY A 676 11.25 -31.72 9.97
N GLU A 677 9.95 -31.96 9.71
CA GLU A 677 8.93 -30.91 9.69
C GLU A 677 8.83 -30.14 11.01
N GLN A 678 9.14 -30.80 12.14
CA GLN A 678 9.10 -30.21 13.48
C GLN A 678 10.12 -29.07 13.69
N LEU A 679 11.13 -28.97 12.81
CA LEU A 679 12.14 -27.92 12.85
C LEU A 679 11.64 -26.59 12.27
N LYS A 680 10.55 -26.62 11.50
CA LYS A 680 9.96 -25.46 10.85
C LYS A 680 9.63 -24.37 11.88
N GLY A 681 10.07 -23.14 11.61
CA GLY A 681 9.82 -21.97 12.45
C GLY A 681 10.55 -21.95 13.80
N LYS A 682 11.42 -22.93 14.11
CA LYS A 682 12.11 -23.01 15.41
C LYS A 682 13.36 -22.15 15.50
N LYS A 683 14.00 -21.85 14.38
CA LYS A 683 15.26 -21.09 14.31
C LYS A 683 15.25 -20.14 13.14
N GLN A 684 16.03 -19.06 13.24
CA GLN A 684 16.40 -18.29 12.06
C GLN A 684 17.55 -19.05 11.38
N VAL A 685 17.33 -19.53 10.17
CA VAL A 685 18.29 -20.35 9.41
C VAL A 685 18.63 -19.65 8.11
N TRP A 686 19.92 -19.70 7.75
CA TRP A 686 20.44 -19.28 6.44
C TRP A 686 21.19 -20.44 5.81
N TRP A 687 21.05 -20.59 4.49
CA TRP A 687 21.62 -21.68 3.73
C TRP A 687 22.66 -21.18 2.74
N ASN A 688 23.65 -22.01 2.43
CA ASN A 688 24.50 -21.86 1.26
C ASN A 688 24.60 -23.22 0.54
N PRO A 689 23.80 -23.42 -0.52
CA PRO A 689 23.72 -24.69 -1.22
C PRO A 689 24.74 -24.77 -2.36
N LEU A 690 25.79 -25.59 -2.22
CA LEU A 690 26.86 -25.73 -3.20
C LEU A 690 26.65 -26.96 -4.09
N ALA A 691 26.55 -26.76 -5.39
CA ALA A 691 26.50 -27.76 -6.45
C ALA A 691 27.93 -28.13 -6.89
N LEU A 692 28.36 -29.35 -6.58
CA LEU A 692 29.75 -29.78 -6.71
C LEU A 692 29.86 -30.95 -7.70
N GLY A 693 30.86 -30.89 -8.58
CA GLY A 693 31.10 -31.94 -9.58
C GLY A 693 31.91 -33.14 -9.06
N GLN A 694 32.83 -32.90 -8.14
CA GLN A 694 33.61 -33.92 -7.44
C GLN A 694 33.75 -33.52 -5.97
N LEU A 695 33.75 -34.51 -5.08
CA LEU A 695 34.03 -34.32 -3.66
C LEU A 695 35.33 -35.03 -3.29
N SER A 696 36.35 -34.25 -2.91
CA SER A 696 37.57 -34.84 -2.36
C SER A 696 37.35 -35.24 -0.91
N GLU A 697 38.10 -36.25 -0.48
CA GLU A 697 38.18 -36.67 0.91
C GLU A 697 38.57 -35.50 1.82
N ASP A 698 39.53 -34.68 1.38
CA ASP A 698 39.98 -33.48 2.08
C ASP A 698 38.87 -32.44 2.25
N PHE A 699 38.02 -32.25 1.23
CA PHE A 699 36.91 -31.32 1.31
C PHE A 699 35.87 -31.78 2.34
N LEU A 700 35.52 -33.08 2.33
CA LEU A 700 34.62 -33.65 3.34
C LEU A 700 35.18 -33.42 4.75
N ARG A 701 36.46 -33.77 4.97
CA ARG A 701 37.17 -33.57 6.25
C ARG A 701 37.14 -32.10 6.67
N GLU A 702 37.45 -31.18 5.77
CA GLU A 702 37.48 -29.75 6.06
C GLU A 702 36.09 -29.21 6.40
N THR A 703 35.01 -29.64 5.73
CA THR A 703 33.66 -29.21 6.11
C THR A 703 33.23 -29.73 7.48
N PHE A 704 33.64 -30.95 7.85
CA PHE A 704 33.35 -31.52 9.17
C PHE A 704 34.09 -30.75 10.27
N GLU A 705 35.37 -30.43 10.06
CA GLU A 705 36.14 -29.57 10.97
C GLU A 705 35.62 -28.14 10.99
N TRP A 706 35.18 -27.58 9.86
CA TRP A 706 34.53 -26.27 9.80
C TRP A 706 33.31 -26.22 10.70
N GLN A 707 32.41 -27.21 10.61
CA GLN A 707 31.22 -27.27 11.48
C GLN A 707 31.63 -27.31 12.96
N ARG A 708 32.63 -28.13 13.31
CA ARG A 708 33.13 -28.22 14.69
C ARG A 708 33.73 -26.89 15.17
N ARG A 709 34.53 -26.22 14.34
CA ARG A 709 35.09 -24.90 14.65
C ARG A 709 33.99 -23.89 14.92
N LYS A 710 32.94 -23.85 14.09
CA LYS A 710 31.79 -22.96 14.28
C LYS A 710 30.98 -23.30 15.52
N ALA A 711 30.77 -24.58 15.82
CA ALA A 711 30.14 -25.00 17.07
C ALA A 711 30.95 -24.54 18.31
N ALA A 712 32.29 -24.65 18.27
CA ALA A 712 33.17 -24.17 19.33
C ALA A 712 33.16 -22.64 19.50
N GLU A 713 32.88 -21.89 18.42
CA GLU A 713 32.65 -20.44 18.44
C GLU A 713 31.23 -20.06 18.95
N GLY A 714 30.41 -21.05 19.33
CA GLY A 714 29.02 -20.86 19.77
C GLY A 714 28.02 -20.64 18.63
N ILE A 715 28.38 -20.97 17.39
CA ILE A 715 27.53 -20.84 16.20
C ILE A 715 26.88 -22.20 15.90
N ASP A 716 25.56 -22.22 15.78
CA ASP A 716 24.81 -23.41 15.38
C ASP A 716 24.96 -23.63 13.87
N ALA A 717 25.99 -24.39 13.49
CA ALA A 717 26.29 -24.73 12.11
C ALA A 717 25.89 -26.18 11.79
N ALA A 718 25.35 -26.41 10.60
CA ALA A 718 25.06 -27.74 10.07
C ALA A 718 25.62 -27.90 8.66
N VAL A 719 25.97 -29.14 8.34
CA VAL A 719 26.45 -29.57 7.02
C VAL A 719 25.64 -30.79 6.61
N MET A 720 25.05 -30.70 5.43
CA MET A 720 24.27 -31.77 4.82
C MET A 720 24.79 -32.00 3.39
N TYR A 721 24.80 -33.25 2.97
CA TYR A 721 25.23 -33.61 1.62
C TYR A 721 24.20 -34.47 0.92
N GLU A 722 23.92 -34.16 -0.34
CA GLU A 722 23.28 -35.09 -1.26
C GLU A 722 24.34 -35.58 -2.25
N PHE A 723 24.69 -36.86 -2.15
CA PHE A 723 25.68 -37.48 -3.02
C PHE A 723 25.02 -38.14 -4.21
N TRP A 724 25.67 -38.01 -5.36
CA TRP A 724 25.20 -38.58 -6.62
C TRP A 724 23.75 -38.17 -6.90
N GLY A 725 23.40 -36.92 -6.56
CA GLY A 725 22.05 -36.38 -6.60
C GLY A 725 21.59 -35.94 -7.99
N THR A 726 22.48 -35.85 -8.99
CA THR A 726 22.09 -35.43 -10.33
C THR A 726 22.99 -35.98 -11.44
N ARG A 727 22.50 -35.88 -12.67
CA ARG A 727 23.25 -36.04 -13.93
C ARG A 727 23.41 -34.68 -14.62
N GLY A 728 24.26 -34.64 -15.66
CA GLY A 728 24.33 -33.48 -16.56
C GLY A 728 22.98 -33.22 -17.26
N PRO A 729 22.70 -31.96 -17.62
CA PRO A 729 21.43 -31.59 -18.26
C PRO A 729 21.22 -32.34 -19.58
N SER A 730 19.98 -32.77 -19.82
CA SER A 730 19.60 -33.47 -21.06
C SER A 730 19.30 -32.54 -22.24
N GLY A 731 19.41 -31.22 -22.07
CA GLY A 731 19.16 -30.20 -23.09
C GLY A 731 20.08 -28.99 -22.93
N GLY A 732 20.06 -28.09 -23.91
CA GLY A 732 20.84 -26.84 -23.85
C GLY A 732 20.25 -25.81 -22.88
N PRO A 733 20.94 -24.68 -22.67
CA PRO A 733 20.48 -23.61 -21.77
C PRO A 733 19.10 -23.01 -22.12
N SER A 734 18.64 -23.18 -23.36
CA SER A 734 17.31 -22.75 -23.82
C SER A 734 16.16 -23.62 -23.31
N ALA A 735 16.43 -24.72 -22.60
CA ALA A 735 15.40 -25.68 -22.20
C ALA A 735 14.91 -25.47 -20.75
N SER A 736 15.71 -24.80 -19.92
CA SER A 736 15.44 -24.50 -18.50
C SER A 736 16.17 -23.21 -18.11
N VAL A 737 15.59 -22.36 -17.26
CA VAL A 737 16.26 -21.14 -16.75
C VAL A 737 17.53 -21.50 -16.00
N TRP A 738 17.47 -22.58 -15.23
CA TRP A 738 18.63 -23.16 -14.59
C TRP A 738 18.91 -24.53 -15.21
N PRO A 739 19.77 -24.61 -16.26
CA PRO A 739 20.18 -25.89 -16.81
C PRO A 739 21.10 -26.66 -15.84
N ARG A 740 21.61 -25.98 -14.80
CA ARG A 740 22.68 -26.42 -13.88
C ARG A 740 24.05 -26.52 -14.60
N PRO A 741 25.17 -26.31 -13.89
CA PRO A 741 26.48 -26.53 -14.49
C PRO A 741 26.66 -27.98 -14.95
N SER A 742 27.30 -28.17 -16.10
CA SER A 742 27.69 -29.51 -16.55
C SER A 742 28.64 -30.14 -15.54
N HIS A 743 28.49 -31.44 -15.28
CA HIS A 743 29.29 -32.25 -14.35
C HIS A 743 28.97 -32.15 -12.86
N VAL A 744 27.98 -31.36 -12.42
CA VAL A 744 27.49 -31.45 -11.03
C VAL A 744 27.00 -32.87 -10.74
N GLN A 745 27.43 -33.42 -9.60
CA GLN A 745 27.00 -34.74 -9.13
C GLN A 745 26.55 -34.73 -7.67
N HIS A 746 26.96 -33.74 -6.89
CA HIS A 746 26.71 -33.68 -5.46
C HIS A 746 26.23 -32.30 -5.05
N PHE A 747 25.49 -32.22 -3.95
CA PHE A 747 25.16 -30.97 -3.27
C PHE A 747 25.72 -30.98 -1.86
N CYS A 748 26.35 -29.88 -1.46
CA CYS A 748 26.76 -29.60 -0.09
C CYS A 748 25.97 -28.40 0.42
N MET A 749 25.03 -28.66 1.32
CA MET A 749 24.22 -27.65 1.97
C MET A 749 24.86 -27.26 3.29
N LEU A 750 25.43 -26.06 3.31
CA LEU A 750 25.90 -25.42 4.53
C LEU A 750 24.74 -24.64 5.13
N SER A 751 24.57 -24.69 6.45
CA SER A 751 23.65 -23.79 7.12
C SER A 751 24.20 -23.31 8.44
N VAL A 752 23.73 -22.13 8.81
CA VAL A 752 23.90 -21.60 10.17
C VAL A 752 22.55 -21.16 10.70
N ALA A 753 22.41 -21.17 12.02
CA ALA A 753 21.17 -20.81 12.66
C ALA A 753 21.38 -19.96 13.92
N THR A 754 20.34 -19.21 14.27
CA THR A 754 20.21 -18.54 15.57
C THR A 754 18.82 -18.78 16.16
N ARG A 755 18.67 -18.51 17.46
CA ARG A 755 17.36 -18.50 18.11
C ARG A 755 16.46 -17.39 17.53
N PRO A 756 15.13 -17.56 17.49
CA PRO A 756 14.21 -16.55 16.95
C PRO A 756 14.36 -15.15 17.58
N ASP A 757 14.72 -15.07 18.86
CA ASP A 757 14.90 -13.85 19.65
C ASP A 757 16.37 -13.38 19.77
N ALA A 758 17.25 -13.87 18.91
CA ALA A 758 18.68 -13.51 18.94
C ALA A 758 18.87 -11.99 18.70
N PRO A 759 19.75 -11.31 19.47
CA PRO A 759 20.11 -9.92 19.22
C PRO A 759 20.67 -9.69 17.82
N VAL A 760 20.46 -8.48 17.28
CA VAL A 760 20.89 -8.11 15.91
C VAL A 760 22.36 -8.40 15.64
N HIS A 761 23.27 -8.11 16.59
CA HIS A 761 24.70 -8.39 16.42
C HIS A 761 25.02 -9.89 16.32
N GLU A 762 24.25 -10.77 16.97
CA GLU A 762 24.40 -12.23 16.89
C GLU A 762 23.91 -12.71 15.52
N VAL A 763 22.79 -12.18 15.04
CA VAL A 763 22.25 -12.43 13.69
C VAL A 763 23.25 -12.01 12.61
N GLU A 764 23.80 -10.80 12.69
CA GLU A 764 24.79 -10.29 11.72
C GLU A 764 26.09 -11.11 11.73
N LYS A 765 26.58 -11.49 12.91
CA LYS A 765 27.75 -12.36 13.04
C LYS A 765 27.50 -13.71 12.36
N THR A 766 26.36 -14.34 12.62
CA THR A 766 25.99 -15.63 12.04
C THR A 766 25.82 -15.55 10.52
N ARG A 767 25.14 -14.51 10.02
CA ARG A 767 24.99 -14.26 8.58
C ARG A 767 26.33 -13.98 7.87
N SER A 768 27.27 -13.33 8.55
CA SER A 768 28.64 -13.13 8.03
C SER A 768 29.41 -14.44 7.89
N VAL A 769 29.18 -15.43 8.77
CA VAL A 769 29.83 -16.73 8.71
C VAL A 769 29.38 -17.52 7.48
N ILE A 770 28.07 -17.63 7.25
CA ILE A 770 27.55 -18.41 6.11
C ILE A 770 27.86 -17.78 4.76
N THR A 771 27.87 -16.45 4.67
CA THR A 771 28.25 -15.74 3.43
C THR A 771 29.72 -15.99 3.05
N ARG A 772 30.60 -16.18 4.04
CA ARG A 772 32.04 -16.43 3.81
C ARG A 772 32.39 -17.90 3.69
N ALA A 773 31.56 -18.80 4.22
CA ALA A 773 31.84 -20.24 4.30
C ALA A 773 32.26 -20.88 2.97
N PRO A 774 31.62 -20.59 1.82
CA PRO A 774 32.05 -21.19 0.55
C PRO A 774 33.48 -20.80 0.17
N ARG A 775 33.86 -19.53 0.33
CA ARG A 775 35.23 -19.05 0.04
C ARG A 775 36.24 -19.60 1.04
N GLU A 776 35.86 -19.76 2.30
CA GLU A 776 36.71 -20.41 3.32
C GLU A 776 37.01 -21.87 2.97
N LEU A 777 36.04 -22.59 2.39
CA LEU A 777 36.14 -24.03 2.11
C LEU A 777 36.72 -24.36 0.73
N LEU A 778 36.40 -23.55 -0.30
CA LEU A 778 36.79 -23.80 -1.69
C LEU A 778 37.94 -22.90 -2.17
N GLY A 779 38.23 -21.80 -1.47
CA GLY A 779 39.24 -20.82 -1.89
C GLY A 779 38.97 -20.28 -3.30
N ASP A 780 40.00 -20.29 -4.14
CA ASP A 780 39.93 -19.84 -5.55
C ASP A 780 39.05 -20.73 -6.44
N LYS A 781 38.62 -21.90 -5.95
CA LYS A 781 37.69 -22.79 -6.67
C LYS A 781 36.23 -22.38 -6.49
N TYR A 782 35.93 -21.45 -5.58
CA TYR A 782 34.57 -20.95 -5.39
C TYR A 782 34.19 -20.02 -6.54
N ASP A 783 33.03 -20.29 -7.12
CA ASP A 783 32.37 -19.43 -8.09
C ASP A 783 30.86 -19.38 -7.79
N ASP A 784 30.23 -18.23 -7.99
CA ASP A 784 28.81 -18.05 -7.65
C ASP A 784 27.86 -18.92 -8.52
N SER A 785 28.33 -19.47 -9.64
CA SER A 785 27.61 -20.48 -10.43
C SER A 785 27.47 -21.83 -9.74
N LEU A 786 28.27 -22.10 -8.70
CA LEU A 786 28.15 -23.31 -7.89
C LEU A 786 26.95 -23.24 -6.94
N VAL A 787 26.34 -22.07 -6.72
CA VAL A 787 25.20 -21.99 -5.80
C VAL A 787 23.94 -22.53 -6.48
N ALA A 788 23.32 -23.55 -5.88
CA ALA A 788 22.07 -24.12 -6.36
C ALA A 788 20.87 -23.16 -6.16
N THR A 789 19.88 -23.22 -7.06
CA THR A 789 18.69 -22.36 -7.00
C THR A 789 17.70 -22.75 -5.90
N SER A 790 17.80 -23.96 -5.37
CA SER A 790 17.05 -24.40 -4.20
C SER A 790 17.70 -23.86 -2.91
N ALA A 791 16.90 -23.28 -2.00
CA ALA A 791 17.36 -22.72 -0.73
C ALA A 791 18.24 -21.46 -0.85
N LEU A 792 17.87 -20.55 -1.76
CA LEU A 792 18.49 -19.23 -1.84
C LEU A 792 18.11 -18.34 -0.65
N ASP A 793 19.00 -17.38 -0.41
CA ASP A 793 18.91 -16.32 0.59
C ASP A 793 19.30 -14.98 -0.05
N GLU A 794 18.96 -13.87 0.59
CA GLU A 794 19.07 -12.48 0.07
C GLU A 794 20.50 -12.02 -0.23
N PHE A 795 21.52 -12.73 0.24
CA PHE A 795 22.93 -12.41 -0.03
C PHE A 795 23.47 -13.10 -1.30
N HIS A 796 22.64 -13.89 -1.96
CA HIS A 796 22.96 -14.54 -3.22
C HIS A 796 22.58 -13.67 -4.40
N ASP A 797 23.55 -13.34 -5.27
CA ASP A 797 23.27 -12.62 -6.52
C ASP A 797 22.58 -13.55 -7.52
N VAL A 798 21.32 -13.27 -7.83
CA VAL A 798 20.52 -14.05 -8.80
C VAL A 798 20.86 -13.63 -10.24
N ARG A 799 21.32 -12.39 -10.47
CA ARG A 799 21.60 -11.83 -11.79
C ARG A 799 22.91 -12.34 -12.39
N SER A 800 23.95 -12.55 -11.57
CA SER A 800 25.20 -13.17 -12.01
C SER A 800 25.00 -14.60 -12.56
N ARG A 801 23.92 -15.27 -12.14
CA ARG A 801 23.53 -16.63 -12.56
C ARG A 801 22.64 -16.62 -13.80
N ALA A 802 21.74 -15.65 -13.89
CA ALA A 802 21.00 -15.39 -15.13
C ALA A 802 21.96 -15.11 -16.29
N GLY A 803 23.14 -14.52 -16.05
CA GLY A 803 24.21 -14.32 -17.04
C GLY A 803 24.85 -15.59 -17.64
N MET A 804 24.49 -16.80 -17.17
CA MET A 804 24.84 -18.08 -17.82
C MET A 804 23.85 -18.49 -18.92
N VAL A 805 22.76 -17.75 -19.09
CA VAL A 805 21.94 -17.69 -20.30
C VAL A 805 21.95 -16.25 -20.76
N ASN A 806 22.30 -15.97 -22.00
CA ASN A 806 22.26 -14.61 -22.52
C ASN A 806 20.77 -14.21 -22.68
N ILE A 807 20.08 -13.90 -21.58
CA ILE A 807 18.69 -13.42 -21.58
C ILE A 807 18.76 -12.00 -22.13
N SER A 808 18.64 -11.89 -23.45
CA SER A 808 18.45 -10.58 -24.04
C SER A 808 17.14 -10.03 -23.50
N LYS A 809 17.06 -8.70 -23.32
CA LYS A 809 15.83 -7.98 -22.92
C LYS A 809 14.58 -8.31 -23.75
N LYS A 810 14.68 -9.11 -24.83
CA LYS A 810 13.59 -9.51 -25.71
C LYS A 810 12.92 -10.84 -25.35
N ASP A 811 13.51 -11.65 -24.47
CA ASP A 811 13.13 -13.08 -24.33
C ASP A 811 12.34 -13.40 -23.04
N VAL A 812 11.93 -12.37 -22.28
CA VAL A 812 10.94 -12.48 -21.21
C VAL A 812 9.91 -11.38 -21.45
N PRO A 813 8.58 -11.65 -21.41
CA PRO A 813 7.57 -10.63 -21.63
C PRO A 813 7.83 -9.40 -20.77
N ALA A 814 8.14 -8.27 -21.42
CA ALA A 814 8.48 -7.01 -20.75
C ALA A 814 7.34 -6.52 -19.85
N SER A 815 6.09 -6.81 -20.23
CA SER A 815 4.89 -6.43 -19.47
C SER A 815 4.76 -7.14 -18.12
N GLU A 816 5.28 -8.36 -17.98
CA GLU A 816 5.13 -9.15 -16.75
C GLU A 816 6.35 -8.95 -15.84
N THR A 817 7.56 -8.98 -16.40
CA THR A 817 8.80 -8.80 -15.62
C THR A 817 8.92 -7.39 -15.03
N GLU A 818 8.45 -6.37 -15.74
CA GLU A 818 8.50 -4.98 -15.27
C GLU A 818 7.50 -4.72 -14.13
N ALA A 819 6.36 -5.42 -14.10
CA ALA A 819 5.38 -5.37 -13.01
C ALA A 819 5.89 -6.02 -11.71
N TRP A 820 6.63 -7.14 -11.82
CA TRP A 820 7.28 -7.78 -10.67
C TRP A 820 8.55 -7.03 -10.22
N ARG A 821 9.33 -6.44 -11.15
CA ARG A 821 10.51 -5.61 -10.86
C ARG A 821 10.18 -4.28 -10.18
N THR A 822 9.16 -3.56 -10.64
CA THR A 822 8.74 -2.30 -10.01
C THR A 822 8.24 -2.48 -8.58
N ARG A 823 7.95 -3.72 -8.17
CA ARG A 823 7.42 -4.08 -6.84
C ARG A 823 8.41 -4.82 -5.94
N GLY A 824 9.66 -5.05 -6.40
CA GLY A 824 10.71 -5.67 -5.59
C GLY A 824 10.54 -7.17 -5.33
N LEU A 825 9.69 -7.86 -6.10
CA LEU A 825 9.42 -9.30 -5.98
C LEU A 825 10.30 -10.16 -6.91
N VAL A 826 10.95 -9.51 -7.88
CA VAL A 826 12.09 -10.00 -8.65
C VAL A 826 13.06 -8.84 -8.79
N GLU A 827 14.35 -9.03 -8.52
CA GLU A 827 15.36 -7.95 -8.61
C GLU A 827 15.51 -7.35 -10.02
#